data_AF-A0A7S1FYQ2-F1
#
_entry.id   AF-A0A7S1FYQ2-F1
#
_cell.length_a   1.000
_cell.length_b   1.000
_cell.length_c   1.000
_cell.angle_alpha   90.00
_cell.angle_beta   90.00
_cell.angle_gamma   90.00
#
_symmetry.space_group_name_H-M   'P 1'
#
loop_
_entity.id
_entity.type
_entity.pdbx_description
1 polymer ?
#
loop_
_entity_poly.entity_id
_entity_poly.type
_entity_poly.pdbx_seq_one_letter_code
_entity_poly.pdbx_strand_id
1 'polypeptide(L)'
;MITPDATTDRVAVHEAVAENGVDQRNDDDSPTTVKGRSCPLLGWCIPAYPQVGMKRKILMTLLIFIPVIIFIWLFSDLGLGYLTLKWARSCTQNAENLHDELLAVWGVMIFFMYFFDIEYWDKYRGGIFFRNMWLTVTFSILYFFILLSVEMLNGFFSLFLFVIFLPIYVLSIKRIAYPNLKPRDYSASFSEPMFIVSIITIATYAITTNLIFDSSFSDRISYIERGNNAECVPDFNSYTDCEDTCYDNNTTSTEGDCPDICHGIYNDCVHPFVIYCWPYLCAVVLFFLSFVCSFFSTEKIENDDEVVPKTFVQMWVLFFALLWIAVTLKGENQHMKYLEGMGFCLAVAIFLFVALTLSDPQYLRLLRVQIEKKLGAYVDFIWSLTFLIGLPIFLIYLAMSFLNQRIRRMRFLTRQMFCGGESEDTVAESVEATSVLSSSVCSKKSNGWLTEITSNQIRELEKMEISKLSEWAIYWGMAYVVSAFFSAYLNVVLSLVIEFTQSAPLWQMILYVIITGVTMFLNPVLPGAVIYVFAGIMLIPSYENSALASYEKSQFGDSKIGGLVLCCIISLITKLLACAMQQKVIGQYFSRYVKIRQMVNINSDLMRGTKLILSDSKFTLAKVSILCGGPDWPTSVLCGILGLNLLPVMVGTLPIISIIVPSVLTGYFGFMNEPDEEKKKQNQVYSLLFGLLAGLIQVVFISKAASFIETILKERAEELEDIPIDEDVKNADDKEKETKEILLEVSRWHSLPLWVKSAKLFSVLNIEASFYTLFLFTNESFVDFAQNDSIEEKLDADVLSLVKPLGWISLFMFGLSSFSCIIFKFWAKKEAAKVLLNIYDSEEQSLVQSNHSV
;
A
#
# COMPACT_ATOMS: atom_id res chain seq x y z
N MET A 1 5.71 62.11 62.43
CA MET A 1 6.84 61.86 61.52
C MET A 1 6.37 60.78 60.54
N ILE A 2 5.51 61.14 59.60
CA ILE A 2 5.73 61.75 58.27
C ILE A 2 6.09 60.67 57.22
N THR A 3 5.10 60.46 56.35
CA THR A 3 4.94 59.75 55.07
C THR A 3 5.75 60.47 53.93
N PRO A 4 5.59 60.26 52.59
CA PRO A 4 4.59 59.48 51.83
C PRO A 4 5.00 58.78 50.49
N ASP A 5 4.01 58.03 49.97
CA ASP A 5 3.49 57.84 48.60
C ASP A 5 4.33 57.37 47.40
N ALA A 6 3.80 56.36 46.70
CA ALA A 6 3.29 56.53 45.32
C ALA A 6 2.33 55.39 44.92
N THR A 7 1.10 55.79 44.58
CA THR A 7 0.02 55.03 43.94
C THR A 7 0.09 55.13 42.42
N THR A 8 -0.41 54.15 41.67
CA THR A 8 -0.97 54.43 40.33
C THR A 8 -2.11 53.45 39.99
N ASP A 9 -3.17 54.07 39.50
CA ASP A 9 -4.53 53.56 39.27
C ASP A 9 -4.68 52.67 38.02
N ARG A 10 -5.67 51.77 38.07
CA ARG A 10 -6.30 51.16 36.90
C ARG A 10 -7.55 51.95 36.53
N VAL A 11 -7.53 52.55 35.34
CA VAL A 11 -8.68 53.21 34.71
C VAL A 11 -9.52 52.18 33.97
N ALA A 12 -10.81 52.16 34.28
CA ALA A 12 -11.86 51.49 33.52
C ALA A 12 -12.27 52.34 32.31
N VAL A 13 -12.43 51.71 31.14
CA VAL A 13 -13.11 52.30 29.99
C VAL A 13 -14.28 51.40 29.61
N HIS A 14 -15.47 51.92 29.86
CA HIS A 14 -16.72 51.49 29.26
C HIS A 14 -16.75 51.94 27.80
N GLU A 15 -17.09 51.04 26.88
CA GLU A 15 -17.71 51.46 25.62
C GLU A 15 -18.79 50.46 25.20
N ALA A 16 -19.95 51.04 24.93
CA ALA A 16 -21.21 50.38 24.66
C ALA A 16 -21.27 49.86 23.22
N VAL A 17 -21.86 48.68 23.01
CA VAL A 17 -22.31 48.24 21.69
C VAL A 17 -23.76 47.79 21.79
N ALA A 18 -24.55 48.37 20.89
CA ALA A 18 -25.99 48.38 20.84
C ALA A 18 -26.65 47.00 20.69
N GLU A 19 -27.74 46.82 21.44
CA GLU A 19 -28.76 45.81 21.21
C GLU A 19 -29.49 46.09 19.89
N ASN A 20 -29.42 45.14 18.95
CA ASN A 20 -30.42 44.98 17.92
C ASN A 20 -31.15 43.66 18.18
N GLY A 21 -32.44 43.79 18.47
CA GLY A 21 -33.33 42.67 18.73
C GLY A 21 -33.49 41.77 17.50
N VAL A 22 -33.39 40.46 17.74
CA VAL A 22 -33.84 39.42 16.83
C VAL A 22 -34.64 38.43 17.67
N ASP A 23 -35.89 38.23 17.23
CA ASP A 23 -36.90 37.31 17.74
C ASP A 23 -36.36 35.96 18.22
N GLN A 24 -36.51 35.68 19.52
CA GLN A 24 -36.48 34.31 20.04
C GLN A 24 -37.85 33.67 19.82
N ARG A 25 -37.98 32.87 18.76
CA ARG A 25 -38.97 31.79 18.73
C ARG A 25 -38.40 30.59 19.47
N ASN A 26 -39.16 30.14 20.45
CA ASN A 26 -39.03 28.87 21.14
C ASN A 26 -39.02 27.71 20.13
N ASP A 27 -37.92 26.97 20.10
CA ASP A 27 -37.90 25.55 19.73
C ASP A 27 -37.00 24.84 20.76
N ASP A 28 -37.64 24.39 21.85
CA ASP A 28 -37.10 23.40 22.78
C ASP A 28 -37.03 22.05 22.06
N ASP A 29 -35.85 21.71 21.51
CA ASP A 29 -35.48 20.32 21.21
C ASP A 29 -33.95 20.20 21.29
N SER A 30 -33.43 20.22 22.51
CA SER A 30 -32.05 19.82 22.78
C SER A 30 -31.98 18.30 22.95
N PRO A 31 -31.26 17.55 22.09
CA PRO A 31 -31.08 16.13 22.30
C PRO A 31 -30.05 15.94 23.43
N THR A 32 -30.53 15.53 24.59
CA THR A 32 -29.70 15.00 25.68
C THR A 32 -28.81 13.89 25.13
N THR A 33 -27.51 14.16 25.00
CA THR A 33 -26.48 13.18 24.61
C THR A 33 -26.26 12.21 25.76
N VAL A 34 -27.08 11.16 25.79
CA VAL A 34 -26.86 10.00 26.66
C VAL A 34 -25.56 9.31 26.21
N LYS A 35 -24.46 9.56 26.94
CA LYS A 35 -23.21 8.76 26.84
C LYS A 35 -23.52 7.33 27.30
N GLY A 36 -24.00 6.50 26.37
CA GLY A 36 -24.16 5.07 26.58
C GLY A 36 -22.80 4.42 26.84
N ARG A 37 -22.66 3.75 27.98
CA ARG A 37 -21.51 2.89 28.29
C ARG A 37 -21.56 1.67 27.36
N SER A 38 -20.91 1.75 26.20
CA SER A 38 -20.64 0.59 25.36
C SER A 38 -19.54 -0.27 26.00
N CYS A 39 -19.65 -1.58 25.83
CA CYS A 39 -18.71 -2.57 26.34
C CYS A 39 -17.30 -2.29 25.75
N PRO A 40 -16.25 -2.07 26.57
CA PRO A 40 -14.96 -1.57 26.08
C PRO A 40 -14.29 -2.48 25.07
N LEU A 41 -14.47 -3.81 25.18
CA LEU A 41 -13.89 -4.77 24.24
C LEU A 41 -14.53 -4.75 22.84
N LEU A 42 -15.84 -4.51 22.74
CA LEU A 42 -16.53 -4.44 21.45
C LEU A 42 -16.34 -3.09 20.76
N GLY A 43 -16.27 -2.01 21.55
CA GLY A 43 -15.94 -0.67 21.06
C GLY A 43 -14.51 -0.55 20.52
N TRP A 44 -13.62 -1.50 20.82
CA TRP A 44 -12.24 -1.52 20.32
C TRP A 44 -12.07 -2.14 18.94
N CYS A 45 -13.01 -3.00 18.51
CA CYS A 45 -12.91 -3.72 17.24
C CYS A 45 -13.84 -3.17 16.15
N ILE A 46 -14.89 -2.44 16.52
CA ILE A 46 -15.86 -1.88 15.57
C ILE A 46 -15.48 -0.42 15.29
N PRO A 47 -15.12 -0.06 14.04
CA PRO A 47 -14.91 1.35 13.70
C PRO A 47 -16.27 2.08 13.74
N ALA A 48 -16.57 2.72 14.87
CA ALA A 48 -17.87 3.36 15.09
C ALA A 48 -17.93 4.77 14.51
N TYR A 49 -19.02 5.08 13.78
CA TYR A 49 -19.38 6.43 13.32
C TYR A 49 -20.65 6.88 14.08
N PRO A 50 -20.53 7.80 15.05
CA PRO A 50 -21.59 8.05 16.03
C PRO A 50 -22.74 8.94 15.52
N GLN A 51 -22.62 9.61 14.38
CA GLN A 51 -23.59 10.63 13.96
C GLN A 51 -24.75 10.14 13.07
N VAL A 52 -24.82 8.84 12.75
CA VAL A 52 -25.85 8.32 11.86
C VAL A 52 -26.94 7.62 12.66
N GLY A 53 -28.19 8.10 12.56
CA GLY A 53 -29.33 7.46 13.20
C GLY A 53 -29.46 5.98 12.81
N MET A 54 -29.86 5.13 13.76
CA MET A 54 -29.90 3.66 13.61
C MET A 54 -30.64 3.18 12.35
N LYS A 55 -31.75 3.85 11.98
CA LYS A 55 -32.50 3.54 10.75
C LYS A 55 -31.64 3.65 9.49
N ARG A 56 -30.82 4.70 9.41
CA ARG A 56 -29.93 4.94 8.28
C ARG A 56 -28.75 3.97 8.27
N LYS A 57 -28.23 3.59 9.44
CA LYS A 57 -27.22 2.52 9.56
C LYS A 57 -27.74 1.20 9.00
N ILE A 58 -28.93 0.77 9.42
CA ILE A 58 -29.58 -0.45 8.91
C ILE A 58 -29.78 -0.37 7.40
N LEU A 59 -30.27 0.75 6.88
CA LEU A 59 -30.45 0.95 5.44
C LEU A 59 -29.12 0.84 4.67
N MET A 60 -28.05 1.45 5.17
CA MET A 60 -26.72 1.37 4.55
C MET A 60 -26.16 -0.06 4.58
N THR A 61 -26.34 -0.80 5.69
CA THR A 61 -25.99 -2.22 5.78
C THR A 61 -26.75 -3.04 4.73
N LEU A 62 -28.06 -2.85 4.60
CA LEU A 62 -28.87 -3.52 3.57
C LEU A 62 -28.40 -3.17 2.15
N LEU A 63 -28.03 -1.91 1.89
CA LEU A 63 -27.50 -1.48 0.60
C LEU A 63 -26.17 -2.16 0.27
N ILE A 64 -25.28 -2.38 1.24
CA ILE A 64 -24.02 -3.12 1.01
C ILE A 64 -24.26 -4.62 0.84
N PHE A 65 -25.29 -5.20 1.47
CA PHE A 65 -25.63 -6.60 1.26
C PHE A 65 -26.01 -6.91 -0.20
N ILE A 66 -26.67 -5.99 -0.91
CA ILE A 66 -27.12 -6.20 -2.29
C ILE A 66 -25.97 -6.60 -3.23
N PRO A 67 -24.91 -5.80 -3.42
CA PRO A 67 -23.80 -6.18 -4.29
C PRO A 67 -23.06 -7.42 -3.77
N VAL A 68 -22.96 -7.61 -2.45
CA VAL A 68 -22.29 -8.78 -1.87
C VAL A 68 -23.03 -10.06 -2.23
N ILE A 69 -24.35 -10.10 -2.04
CA ILE A 69 -25.18 -11.28 -2.38
C ILE A 69 -25.12 -11.54 -3.89
N ILE A 70 -25.24 -10.50 -4.72
CA ILE A 70 -25.18 -10.64 -6.19
C ILE A 70 -23.83 -11.23 -6.61
N PHE A 71 -22.72 -10.72 -6.08
CA PHE A 71 -21.40 -11.20 -6.48
C PHE A 71 -21.07 -12.59 -5.90
N ILE A 72 -21.48 -12.89 -4.66
CA ILE A 72 -21.39 -14.26 -4.12
C ILE A 72 -22.16 -15.21 -5.04
N TRP A 73 -23.38 -14.84 -5.42
CA TRP A 73 -24.19 -15.66 -6.31
C TRP A 73 -23.60 -15.78 -7.72
N LEU A 74 -22.97 -14.74 -8.27
CA LEU A 74 -22.39 -14.79 -9.62
C LEU A 74 -21.04 -15.51 -9.69
N PHE A 75 -20.20 -15.37 -8.67
CA PHE A 75 -18.77 -15.71 -8.75
C PHE A 75 -18.32 -16.79 -7.77
N SER A 76 -19.18 -17.24 -6.85
CA SER A 76 -18.86 -18.35 -5.96
C SER A 76 -19.52 -19.67 -6.37
N ASP A 77 -19.02 -20.75 -5.78
CA ASP A 77 -19.57 -22.10 -5.92
C ASP A 77 -21.01 -22.20 -5.37
N LEU A 78 -21.41 -21.27 -4.49
CA LEU A 78 -22.79 -21.21 -3.98
C LEU A 78 -23.81 -20.77 -5.04
N GLY A 79 -23.37 -20.36 -6.23
CA GLY A 79 -24.24 -19.90 -7.30
C GLY A 79 -23.73 -20.26 -8.69
N LEU A 80 -23.58 -19.26 -9.56
CA LEU A 80 -23.19 -19.40 -10.97
C LEU A 80 -21.69 -19.27 -11.22
N GLY A 81 -20.83 -19.39 -10.20
CA GLY A 81 -19.38 -19.13 -10.31
C GLY A 81 -18.71 -19.78 -11.51
N TYR A 82 -18.89 -21.09 -11.68
CA TYR A 82 -18.32 -21.84 -12.81
C TYR A 82 -18.91 -21.43 -14.17
N LEU A 83 -20.23 -21.23 -14.24
CA LEU A 83 -20.88 -20.80 -15.48
C LEU A 83 -20.40 -19.40 -15.89
N THR A 84 -20.27 -18.48 -14.93
CA THR A 84 -19.74 -17.15 -15.16
C THR A 84 -18.29 -17.18 -15.61
N LEU A 85 -17.47 -18.07 -15.05
CA LEU A 85 -16.08 -18.27 -15.47
C LEU A 85 -16.01 -18.82 -16.91
N LYS A 86 -16.77 -19.86 -17.25
CA LYS A 86 -16.85 -20.41 -18.61
C LYS A 86 -17.30 -19.35 -19.60
N TRP A 87 -18.36 -18.60 -19.26
CA TRP A 87 -18.84 -17.50 -20.09
C TRP A 87 -17.75 -16.44 -20.29
N ALA A 88 -17.07 -16.03 -19.21
CA ALA A 88 -16.01 -15.03 -19.27
C ALA A 88 -14.83 -15.50 -20.15
N ARG A 89 -14.41 -16.77 -20.02
CA ARG A 89 -13.34 -17.37 -20.83
C ARG A 89 -13.73 -17.53 -22.30
N SER A 90 -14.95 -18.00 -22.56
CA SER A 90 -15.49 -18.11 -23.91
C SER A 90 -15.57 -16.73 -24.56
N CYS A 91 -15.95 -15.71 -23.79
CA CYS A 91 -15.87 -14.33 -24.26
C CYS A 91 -14.43 -13.92 -24.57
N THR A 92 -13.44 -14.17 -23.71
CA THR A 92 -12.05 -13.77 -23.97
C THR A 92 -11.40 -14.50 -25.14
N GLN A 93 -11.59 -15.82 -25.27
CA GLN A 93 -11.04 -16.59 -26.40
C GLN A 93 -11.60 -16.12 -27.74
N ASN A 94 -12.90 -15.79 -27.79
CA ASN A 94 -13.51 -15.20 -28.98
C ASN A 94 -13.15 -13.71 -29.17
N ALA A 95 -12.54 -13.09 -28.16
CA ALA A 95 -12.27 -11.66 -28.07
C ALA A 95 -10.78 -11.30 -28.09
N GLU A 96 -9.86 -12.20 -28.46
CA GLU A 96 -8.43 -11.84 -28.57
C GLU A 96 -8.22 -10.58 -29.44
N ASN A 97 -8.96 -10.48 -30.56
CA ASN A 97 -8.97 -9.25 -31.39
C ASN A 97 -9.87 -8.14 -30.80
N LEU A 98 -10.94 -8.51 -30.10
CA LEU A 98 -11.90 -7.56 -29.54
C LEU A 98 -11.31 -6.82 -28.33
N HIS A 99 -10.35 -7.39 -27.60
CA HIS A 99 -9.65 -6.71 -26.51
C HIS A 99 -8.91 -5.48 -27.03
N ASP A 100 -8.07 -5.67 -28.06
CA ASP A 100 -7.33 -4.60 -28.70
C ASP A 100 -8.27 -3.58 -29.36
N GLU A 101 -9.35 -4.04 -30.00
CA GLU A 101 -10.35 -3.16 -30.59
C GLU A 101 -11.13 -2.36 -29.54
N LEU A 102 -11.53 -2.97 -28.41
CA LEU A 102 -12.17 -2.26 -27.31
C LEU A 102 -11.21 -1.25 -26.71
N LEU A 103 -9.98 -1.65 -26.39
CA LEU A 103 -8.95 -0.77 -25.82
C LEU A 103 -8.65 0.40 -26.77
N ALA A 104 -8.65 0.15 -28.08
CA ALA A 104 -8.59 1.20 -29.09
C ALA A 104 -9.85 2.10 -29.08
N VAL A 105 -11.06 1.54 -29.05
CA VAL A 105 -12.32 2.30 -28.95
C VAL A 105 -12.39 3.13 -27.66
N TRP A 106 -11.87 2.61 -26.55
CA TRP A 106 -11.70 3.30 -25.27
C TRP A 106 -10.74 4.44 -25.35
N GLY A 107 -9.54 4.13 -25.83
CA GLY A 107 -8.49 5.10 -26.08
C GLY A 107 -9.07 6.23 -26.90
N VAL A 108 -9.76 5.90 -27.99
CA VAL A 108 -10.43 6.84 -28.89
C VAL A 108 -11.57 7.60 -28.20
N MET A 109 -12.41 6.97 -27.38
CA MET A 109 -13.55 7.64 -26.72
C MET A 109 -13.08 8.57 -25.60
N ILE A 110 -12.19 8.11 -24.71
CA ILE A 110 -11.56 8.92 -23.66
C ILE A 110 -10.76 10.05 -24.29
N PHE A 111 -10.03 9.75 -25.37
CA PHE A 111 -9.38 10.74 -26.20
C PHE A 111 -10.41 11.75 -26.70
N PHE A 112 -11.48 11.34 -27.37
CA PHE A 112 -12.50 12.27 -27.84
C PHE A 112 -13.10 13.13 -26.73
N MET A 113 -13.44 12.53 -25.58
CA MET A 113 -13.96 13.26 -24.42
C MET A 113 -13.00 14.34 -23.92
N TYR A 114 -11.72 13.98 -23.80
CA TYR A 114 -10.68 14.92 -23.39
C TYR A 114 -10.48 16.02 -24.43
N PHE A 115 -10.42 15.65 -25.71
CA PHE A 115 -10.20 16.59 -26.81
C PHE A 115 -11.34 17.56 -27.04
N PHE A 116 -12.58 17.12 -26.85
CA PHE A 116 -13.76 17.96 -27.01
C PHE A 116 -14.11 18.77 -25.77
N ASP A 117 -13.30 18.69 -24.72
CA ASP A 117 -13.47 19.45 -23.49
C ASP A 117 -14.89 19.30 -22.95
N ILE A 118 -15.35 18.05 -22.91
CA ILE A 118 -16.75 17.73 -22.62
C ILE A 118 -17.21 18.24 -21.25
N GLU A 119 -16.26 18.48 -20.34
CA GLU A 119 -16.46 19.13 -19.04
C GLU A 119 -17.04 20.55 -19.13
N TYR A 120 -16.82 21.24 -20.25
CA TYR A 120 -17.26 22.62 -20.48
C TYR A 120 -18.56 22.71 -21.30
N TRP A 121 -19.20 21.58 -21.62
CA TRP A 121 -20.44 21.59 -22.40
C TRP A 121 -21.61 22.08 -21.53
N ASP A 122 -22.41 22.99 -22.08
CA ASP A 122 -23.48 23.67 -21.35
C ASP A 122 -24.47 22.71 -20.65
N LYS A 123 -24.79 23.06 -19.40
CA LYS A 123 -25.53 22.23 -18.42
C LYS A 123 -26.86 21.65 -18.93
N TYR A 124 -27.52 22.31 -19.88
CA TYR A 124 -28.90 21.98 -20.29
C TYR A 124 -28.98 21.02 -21.49
N ARG A 125 -28.14 21.19 -22.53
CA ARG A 125 -28.09 20.28 -23.70
C ARG A 125 -26.96 19.24 -23.58
N GLY A 126 -25.87 19.59 -22.89
CA GLY A 126 -24.79 18.66 -22.57
C GLY A 126 -25.16 17.70 -21.44
N GLY A 127 -26.05 18.05 -20.51
CA GLY A 127 -26.30 17.26 -19.30
C GLY A 127 -26.83 15.84 -19.53
N ILE A 128 -27.73 15.64 -20.50
CA ILE A 128 -28.28 14.32 -20.84
C ILE A 128 -27.24 13.49 -21.61
N PHE A 129 -26.59 14.10 -22.60
CA PHE A 129 -25.52 13.46 -23.37
C PHE A 129 -24.35 13.07 -22.47
N PHE A 130 -23.94 13.95 -21.57
CA PHE A 130 -22.90 13.74 -20.56
C PHE A 130 -23.27 12.62 -19.59
N ARG A 131 -24.51 12.59 -19.10
CA ARG A 131 -24.99 11.51 -18.21
C ARG A 131 -24.95 10.16 -18.92
N ASN A 132 -25.43 10.09 -20.16
CA ASN A 132 -25.44 8.83 -20.92
C ASN A 132 -24.03 8.40 -21.33
N MET A 133 -23.19 9.33 -21.79
CA MET A 133 -21.81 9.05 -22.16
C MET A 133 -20.97 8.65 -20.94
N TRP A 134 -21.15 9.31 -19.79
CA TRP A 134 -20.49 8.91 -18.54
C TRP A 134 -20.92 7.52 -18.10
N LEU A 135 -22.21 7.18 -18.23
CA LEU A 135 -22.70 5.82 -17.98
C LEU A 135 -22.04 4.84 -18.95
N THR A 136 -22.00 5.13 -20.26
CA THR A 136 -21.32 4.28 -21.25
C THR A 136 -19.84 4.10 -20.94
N VAL A 137 -19.14 5.18 -20.57
CA VAL A 137 -17.73 5.13 -20.17
C VAL A 137 -17.55 4.28 -18.92
N THR A 138 -18.42 4.45 -17.92
CA THR A 138 -18.32 3.70 -16.66
C THR A 138 -18.63 2.22 -16.87
N PHE A 139 -19.74 1.90 -17.54
CA PHE A 139 -20.16 0.53 -17.83
C PHE A 139 -19.13 -0.18 -18.68
N SER A 140 -18.59 0.52 -19.64
CA SER A 140 -17.73 -0.15 -20.58
C SER A 140 -16.27 -0.18 -19.99
N ILE A 141 -15.86 0.73 -19.07
CA ILE A 141 -14.62 0.58 -18.25
C ILE A 141 -14.76 -0.64 -17.35
N LEU A 142 -15.94 -0.82 -16.74
CA LEU A 142 -16.25 -2.03 -15.98
C LEU A 142 -16.11 -3.27 -16.88
N TYR A 143 -16.63 -3.22 -18.11
CA TYR A 143 -16.49 -4.29 -19.10
C TYR A 143 -15.04 -4.53 -19.54
N PHE A 144 -14.24 -3.48 -19.73
CA PHE A 144 -12.81 -3.61 -20.04
C PHE A 144 -12.06 -4.26 -18.89
N PHE A 145 -12.32 -3.83 -17.66
CA PHE A 145 -11.73 -4.47 -16.49
C PHE A 145 -12.21 -5.91 -16.33
N ILE A 146 -13.46 -6.26 -16.70
CA ILE A 146 -13.90 -7.65 -16.81
C ILE A 146 -12.99 -8.42 -17.77
N LEU A 147 -12.77 -7.90 -18.99
CA LEU A 147 -11.94 -8.59 -20.00
C LEU A 147 -10.47 -8.70 -19.58
N LEU A 148 -9.84 -7.60 -19.17
CA LEU A 148 -8.43 -7.55 -18.77
C LEU A 148 -8.16 -8.41 -17.53
N SER A 149 -9.12 -8.48 -16.62
CA SER A 149 -8.96 -9.26 -15.40
C SER A 149 -9.08 -10.78 -15.63
N VAL A 150 -9.79 -11.24 -16.67
CA VAL A 150 -9.88 -12.67 -17.00
C VAL A 150 -8.53 -13.21 -17.46
N GLU A 151 -7.78 -12.42 -18.21
CA GLU A 151 -6.49 -12.81 -18.80
C GLU A 151 -5.30 -12.58 -17.83
N MET A 152 -5.29 -11.46 -17.11
CA MET A 152 -4.15 -11.07 -16.28
C MET A 152 -4.18 -11.63 -14.84
N LEU A 153 -5.37 -11.93 -14.29
CA LEU A 153 -5.53 -12.20 -12.85
C LEU A 153 -5.85 -13.66 -12.49
N ASN A 154 -5.69 -14.63 -13.42
CA ASN A 154 -5.72 -16.08 -13.15
C ASN A 154 -6.75 -16.51 -12.07
N GLY A 155 -8.01 -16.12 -12.26
CA GLY A 155 -9.13 -16.47 -11.36
C GLY A 155 -9.56 -15.39 -10.37
N PHE A 156 -8.74 -14.38 -10.08
CA PHE A 156 -9.08 -13.27 -9.15
C PHE A 156 -9.86 -12.13 -9.81
N PHE A 157 -10.22 -12.30 -11.08
CA PHE A 157 -10.90 -11.29 -11.89
C PHE A 157 -12.19 -10.77 -11.23
N SER A 158 -12.96 -11.67 -10.66
CA SER A 158 -14.23 -11.41 -10.00
C SER A 158 -14.06 -10.59 -8.72
N LEU A 159 -12.96 -10.79 -8.00
CA LEU A 159 -12.61 -10.02 -6.81
C LEU A 159 -12.23 -8.59 -7.20
N PHE A 160 -11.43 -8.43 -8.26
CA PHE A 160 -11.07 -7.11 -8.80
C PHE A 160 -12.30 -6.34 -9.27
N LEU A 161 -13.21 -7.02 -9.98
CA LEU A 161 -14.49 -6.45 -10.37
C LEU A 161 -15.28 -5.94 -9.17
N PHE A 162 -15.42 -6.76 -8.13
CA PHE A 162 -16.12 -6.40 -6.92
C PHE A 162 -15.52 -5.15 -6.25
N VAL A 163 -14.19 -5.14 -6.19
CA VAL A 163 -13.40 -4.07 -5.59
C VAL A 163 -13.57 -2.73 -6.32
N ILE A 164 -13.63 -2.73 -7.65
CA ILE A 164 -13.89 -1.51 -8.44
C ILE A 164 -15.37 -1.12 -8.36
N PHE A 165 -16.26 -2.11 -8.48
CA PHE A 165 -17.70 -1.89 -8.53
C PHE A 165 -18.22 -1.27 -7.24
N LEU A 166 -17.76 -1.74 -6.08
CA LEU A 166 -18.29 -1.32 -4.78
C LEU A 166 -18.17 0.20 -4.52
N PRO A 167 -17.00 0.87 -4.68
CA PRO A 167 -16.91 2.33 -4.56
C PRO A 167 -17.84 3.06 -5.54
N ILE A 168 -17.90 2.61 -6.80
CA ILE A 168 -18.75 3.20 -7.84
C ILE A 168 -20.23 3.09 -7.44
N TYR A 169 -20.64 1.92 -6.95
CA TYR A 169 -21.98 1.63 -6.47
C TYR A 169 -22.37 2.53 -5.29
N VAL A 170 -21.50 2.62 -4.27
CA VAL A 170 -21.72 3.45 -3.09
C VAL A 170 -21.88 4.93 -3.47
N LEU A 171 -21.03 5.45 -4.36
CA LEU A 171 -21.10 6.83 -4.84
C LEU A 171 -22.30 7.10 -5.75
N SER A 172 -22.72 6.10 -6.52
CA SER A 172 -23.94 6.21 -7.32
C SER A 172 -25.15 6.37 -6.41
N ILE A 173 -25.24 5.60 -5.32
CA ILE A 173 -26.27 5.78 -4.29
C ILE A 173 -26.16 7.17 -3.66
N LYS A 174 -24.95 7.65 -3.36
CA LYS A 174 -24.76 9.03 -2.85
C LYS A 174 -25.42 10.04 -3.77
N ARG A 175 -25.12 9.97 -5.06
CA ARG A 175 -25.56 10.94 -6.06
C ARG A 175 -27.09 10.91 -6.24
N ILE A 176 -27.70 9.74 -6.10
CA ILE A 176 -29.14 9.54 -6.30
C ILE A 176 -29.92 9.85 -5.01
N ALA A 177 -29.57 9.22 -3.90
CA ALA A 177 -30.35 9.23 -2.66
C ALA A 177 -29.89 10.29 -1.64
N TYR A 178 -28.63 10.74 -1.73
CA TYR A 178 -28.01 11.61 -0.73
C TYR A 178 -27.22 12.78 -1.36
N PRO A 179 -27.82 13.56 -2.27
CA PRO A 179 -27.09 14.60 -3.03
C PRO A 179 -26.46 15.66 -2.12
N ASN A 180 -27.15 16.00 -1.03
CA ASN A 180 -26.79 17.09 -0.11
C ASN A 180 -25.70 16.72 0.90
N LEU A 181 -25.38 15.44 1.06
CA LEU A 181 -24.32 15.02 1.97
C LEU A 181 -22.96 15.22 1.32
N LYS A 182 -21.98 15.66 2.11
CA LYS A 182 -20.59 15.72 1.63
C LYS A 182 -20.13 14.29 1.32
N PRO A 183 -19.44 14.03 0.19
CA PRO A 183 -18.99 12.69 -0.19
C PRO A 183 -18.19 11.98 0.91
N ARG A 184 -17.44 12.76 1.69
CA ARG A 184 -16.67 12.31 2.84
C ARG A 184 -17.52 11.73 3.97
N ASP A 185 -18.45 12.53 4.52
CA ASP A 185 -19.32 12.08 5.63
C ASP A 185 -20.16 10.88 5.21
N TYR A 186 -20.57 10.89 3.94
CA TYR A 186 -21.25 9.76 3.33
C TYR A 186 -20.36 8.51 3.28
N SER A 187 -19.13 8.61 2.79
CA SER A 187 -18.21 7.46 2.72
C SER A 187 -17.83 6.95 4.12
N ALA A 188 -17.64 7.85 5.08
CA ALA A 188 -17.37 7.49 6.47
C ALA A 188 -18.49 6.66 7.11
N SER A 189 -19.75 6.97 6.76
CA SER A 189 -20.91 6.25 7.28
C SER A 189 -21.00 4.77 6.85
N PHE A 190 -20.21 4.32 5.86
CA PHE A 190 -20.15 2.91 5.45
C PHE A 190 -19.19 2.05 6.26
N SER A 191 -18.40 2.64 7.15
CA SER A 191 -17.44 1.90 7.97
C SER A 191 -18.10 0.78 8.79
N GLU A 192 -19.06 1.10 9.66
CA GLU A 192 -19.78 0.07 10.43
C GLU A 192 -20.57 -0.90 9.53
N PRO A 193 -21.37 -0.45 8.53
CA PRO A 193 -22.03 -1.35 7.59
C PRO A 193 -21.13 -2.38 6.93
N MET A 194 -19.99 -1.95 6.35
CA MET A 194 -19.06 -2.86 5.67
C MET A 194 -18.42 -3.86 6.62
N PHE A 195 -18.06 -3.42 7.83
CA PHE A 195 -17.53 -4.30 8.87
C PHE A 195 -18.54 -5.38 9.26
N ILE A 196 -19.79 -4.98 9.52
CA ILE A 196 -20.87 -5.92 9.90
C ILE A 196 -21.12 -6.92 8.77
N VAL A 197 -21.24 -6.46 7.52
CA VAL A 197 -21.44 -7.34 6.36
C VAL A 197 -20.28 -8.31 6.22
N SER A 198 -19.03 -7.85 6.38
CA SER A 198 -17.85 -8.70 6.35
C SER A 198 -17.93 -9.84 7.38
N ILE A 199 -18.18 -9.54 8.65
CA ILE A 199 -18.27 -10.56 9.71
C ILE A 199 -19.40 -11.56 9.44
N ILE A 200 -20.56 -11.06 8.98
CA ILE A 200 -21.69 -11.94 8.63
C ILE A 200 -21.32 -12.84 7.44
N THR A 201 -20.64 -12.33 6.42
CA THR A 201 -20.20 -13.13 5.28
C THR A 201 -19.18 -14.18 5.70
N ILE A 202 -18.20 -13.86 6.56
CA ILE A 202 -17.24 -14.85 7.11
C ILE A 202 -17.97 -15.92 7.90
N ALA A 203 -18.87 -15.53 8.81
CA ALA A 203 -19.63 -16.46 9.63
C ALA A 203 -20.51 -17.37 8.76
N THR A 204 -21.19 -16.79 7.76
CA THR A 204 -22.02 -17.55 6.81
C THR A 204 -21.17 -18.52 6.02
N TYR A 205 -20.03 -18.08 5.49
CA TYR A 205 -19.09 -18.95 4.77
C TYR A 205 -18.59 -20.10 5.65
N ALA A 206 -18.20 -19.81 6.89
CA ALA A 206 -17.77 -20.83 7.86
C ALA A 206 -18.90 -21.82 8.19
N ILE A 207 -20.13 -21.34 8.35
CA ILE A 207 -21.31 -22.18 8.58
C ILE A 207 -21.59 -23.04 7.34
N THR A 208 -21.64 -22.46 6.14
CA THR A 208 -21.93 -23.22 4.91
C THR A 208 -20.85 -24.26 4.62
N THR A 209 -19.59 -23.93 4.87
CA THR A 209 -18.46 -24.84 4.65
C THR A 209 -18.40 -25.96 5.68
N ASN A 210 -18.81 -25.74 6.93
CA ASN A 210 -18.79 -26.77 7.98
C ASN A 210 -20.11 -27.55 8.14
N LEU A 211 -21.27 -26.97 7.83
CA LEU A 211 -22.59 -27.58 8.11
C LEU A 211 -23.32 -28.09 6.88
N ILE A 212 -23.05 -27.53 5.70
CA ILE A 212 -23.76 -27.90 4.45
C ILE A 212 -22.84 -28.73 3.55
N PHE A 213 -21.56 -28.39 3.51
CA PHE A 213 -20.55 -29.10 2.76
C PHE A 213 -19.70 -29.95 3.70
N ASP A 214 -20.29 -31.02 4.25
CA ASP A 214 -19.53 -32.09 4.91
C ASP A 214 -18.42 -32.54 3.92
N SER A 215 -17.15 -32.26 4.20
CA SER A 215 -15.98 -32.67 3.40
C SER A 215 -15.87 -32.25 1.90
N SER A 216 -16.70 -31.35 1.36
CA SER A 216 -16.90 -31.39 -0.10
C SER A 216 -15.89 -30.67 -1.01
N PHE A 217 -15.15 -29.62 -0.60
CA PHE A 217 -14.09 -29.09 -1.51
C PHE A 217 -12.98 -30.13 -1.73
N SER A 218 -12.83 -30.98 -0.73
CA SER A 218 -11.76 -31.93 -0.59
C SER A 218 -12.17 -33.27 -1.27
N ASP A 219 -13.46 -33.59 -1.34
CA ASP A 219 -13.99 -34.77 -2.03
C ASP A 219 -13.46 -34.91 -3.49
N ARG A 220 -12.69 -35.98 -3.72
CA ARG A 220 -11.77 -36.16 -4.88
C ARG A 220 -12.46 -36.05 -6.23
N ILE A 221 -13.66 -36.64 -6.34
CA ILE A 221 -14.48 -36.62 -7.56
C ILE A 221 -14.93 -35.18 -7.87
N SER A 222 -15.28 -34.44 -6.82
CA SER A 222 -15.75 -33.07 -6.97
C SER A 222 -14.63 -32.12 -7.45
N TYR A 223 -13.35 -32.39 -7.16
CA TYR A 223 -12.26 -31.54 -7.65
C TYR A 223 -12.00 -31.73 -9.15
N ILE A 224 -11.99 -32.97 -9.64
CA ILE A 224 -11.87 -33.25 -11.07
C ILE A 224 -13.08 -32.67 -11.81
N GLU A 225 -14.27 -32.86 -11.27
CA GLU A 225 -15.50 -32.28 -11.82
C GLU A 225 -15.45 -30.75 -11.82
N ARG A 226 -14.97 -30.11 -10.74
CA ARG A 226 -14.80 -28.66 -10.66
C ARG A 226 -13.68 -28.14 -11.56
N GLY A 227 -12.59 -28.87 -11.72
CA GLY A 227 -11.50 -28.55 -12.65
C GLY A 227 -12.00 -28.60 -14.10
N ASN A 228 -12.75 -29.64 -14.45
CA ASN A 228 -13.40 -29.77 -15.74
C ASN A 228 -14.48 -28.68 -15.94
N ASN A 229 -15.28 -28.40 -14.91
CA ASN A 229 -16.25 -27.31 -14.90
C ASN A 229 -15.60 -25.92 -14.92
N ALA A 230 -14.34 -25.79 -14.54
CA ALA A 230 -13.57 -24.57 -14.71
C ALA A 230 -12.84 -24.52 -16.07
N GLU A 231 -12.96 -25.56 -16.92
CA GLU A 231 -12.23 -25.71 -18.18
C GLU A 231 -10.72 -25.57 -17.99
N CYS A 232 -10.21 -26.09 -16.89
CA CYS A 232 -8.78 -26.14 -16.64
C CYS A 232 -8.11 -27.01 -17.71
N VAL A 233 -6.90 -26.62 -18.15
CA VAL A 233 -6.09 -27.52 -18.98
C VAL A 233 -5.51 -28.59 -18.05
N PRO A 234 -5.79 -29.88 -18.29
CA PRO A 234 -5.18 -30.95 -17.53
C PRO A 234 -3.68 -31.05 -17.85
N ASP A 235 -2.82 -31.14 -16.83
CA ASP A 235 -1.39 -31.43 -17.01
C ASP A 235 -1.16 -32.94 -17.13
N PHE A 236 -1.22 -33.46 -18.35
CA PHE A 236 -0.87 -34.85 -18.63
C PHE A 236 0.64 -35.08 -18.79
N ASN A 237 1.46 -34.02 -18.90
CA ASN A 237 2.91 -34.18 -19.05
C ASN A 237 3.55 -34.67 -17.76
N SER A 238 3.07 -34.17 -16.62
CA SER A 238 3.49 -34.64 -15.30
C SER A 238 2.80 -35.95 -14.88
N TYR A 239 1.71 -36.32 -15.56
CA TYR A 239 0.81 -37.42 -15.18
C TYR A 239 0.40 -38.26 -16.41
N THR A 240 1.38 -38.85 -17.10
CA THR A 240 1.17 -39.53 -18.40
C THR A 240 0.23 -40.73 -18.33
N ASP A 241 0.18 -41.43 -17.19
CA ASP A 241 -0.64 -42.63 -17.02
C ASP A 241 -2.15 -42.33 -16.86
N CYS A 242 -2.50 -41.05 -16.72
CA CYS A 242 -3.82 -40.61 -16.33
C CYS A 242 -4.73 -40.19 -17.49
N GLU A 243 -4.15 -39.99 -18.67
CA GLU A 243 -4.91 -39.60 -19.88
C GLU A 243 -5.92 -40.70 -20.25
N ASP A 244 -5.49 -41.97 -20.28
CA ASP A 244 -6.34 -43.09 -20.70
C ASP A 244 -7.23 -43.67 -19.59
N THR A 245 -6.87 -43.52 -18.31
CA THR A 245 -7.59 -44.15 -17.19
C THR A 245 -8.69 -43.27 -16.61
N CYS A 246 -8.53 -41.96 -16.60
CA CYS A 246 -9.44 -41.04 -15.92
C CYS A 246 -10.22 -40.13 -16.87
N TYR A 247 -9.85 -40.10 -18.15
CA TYR A 247 -10.39 -39.16 -19.12
C TYR A 247 -10.93 -39.89 -20.37
N ASP A 248 -12.06 -40.58 -20.23
CA ASP A 248 -12.73 -41.19 -21.39
C ASP A 248 -13.60 -40.15 -22.10
N ASN A 249 -13.16 -39.69 -23.28
CA ASN A 249 -13.75 -38.59 -24.06
C ASN A 249 -15.25 -38.77 -24.41
N ASN A 250 -15.83 -39.95 -24.18
CA ASN A 250 -17.20 -40.27 -24.58
C ASN A 250 -18.19 -40.52 -23.43
N THR A 251 -17.75 -40.59 -22.17
CA THR A 251 -18.65 -40.82 -21.03
C THR A 251 -18.23 -40.00 -19.82
N THR A 252 -19.03 -39.01 -19.43
CA THR A 252 -18.87 -38.22 -18.20
C THR A 252 -19.13 -39.03 -16.91
N SER A 253 -19.17 -40.36 -16.98
CA SER A 253 -19.33 -41.22 -15.81
C SER A 253 -17.95 -41.58 -15.26
N THR A 254 -17.50 -40.83 -14.26
CA THR A 254 -16.36 -41.15 -13.38
C THR A 254 -16.71 -42.29 -12.41
N GLU A 255 -17.31 -43.37 -12.91
CA GLU A 255 -17.61 -44.59 -12.11
C GLU A 255 -16.46 -45.61 -12.13
N GLY A 256 -15.34 -45.31 -12.83
CA GLY A 256 -14.12 -46.11 -12.79
C GLY A 256 -13.13 -45.61 -11.72
N ASP A 257 -12.48 -46.54 -11.02
CA ASP A 257 -11.37 -46.30 -10.07
C ASP A 257 -10.21 -45.55 -10.78
N CYS A 258 -10.27 -44.22 -10.81
CA CYS A 258 -9.17 -43.37 -11.26
C CYS A 258 -8.02 -43.48 -10.25
N PRO A 259 -6.76 -43.76 -10.68
CA PRO A 259 -5.62 -43.85 -9.78
C PRO A 259 -5.40 -42.54 -9.00
N ASP A 260 -5.05 -42.64 -7.71
CA ASP A 260 -4.86 -41.47 -6.83
C ASP A 260 -3.86 -40.43 -7.36
N ILE A 261 -2.89 -40.89 -8.17
CA ILE A 261 -1.87 -40.06 -8.83
C ILE A 261 -2.51 -39.04 -9.79
N CYS A 262 -3.66 -39.36 -10.37
CA CYS A 262 -4.33 -38.57 -11.40
C CYS A 262 -5.14 -37.39 -10.86
N HIS A 263 -5.27 -37.25 -9.53
CA HIS A 263 -5.94 -36.09 -8.92
C HIS A 263 -5.13 -34.79 -9.04
N GLY A 264 -3.81 -34.90 -9.30
CA GLY A 264 -2.91 -33.77 -9.44
C GLY A 264 -2.96 -33.06 -10.79
N ILE A 265 -3.68 -33.60 -11.76
CA ILE A 265 -3.73 -33.11 -13.15
C ILE A 265 -4.22 -31.65 -13.26
N TYR A 266 -5.06 -31.20 -12.32
CA TYR A 266 -5.55 -29.82 -12.27
C TYR A 266 -4.93 -28.98 -11.15
N ASN A 267 -3.75 -29.35 -10.63
CA ASN A 267 -3.11 -28.62 -9.53
C ASN A 267 -2.64 -27.22 -9.91
N ASP A 268 -2.30 -27.01 -11.18
CA ASP A 268 -1.94 -25.69 -11.68
C ASP A 268 -3.16 -24.77 -11.86
N CYS A 269 -4.38 -25.33 -11.77
CA CYS A 269 -5.61 -24.58 -11.97
C CYS A 269 -6.20 -24.04 -10.68
N VAL A 270 -6.12 -22.72 -10.52
CA VAL A 270 -6.54 -22.00 -9.31
C VAL A 270 -8.04 -21.71 -9.28
N HIS A 271 -8.67 -21.70 -10.45
CA HIS A 271 -10.02 -21.20 -10.61
C HIS A 271 -11.05 -21.88 -9.69
N PRO A 272 -11.06 -23.22 -9.53
CA PRO A 272 -11.96 -23.89 -8.59
C PRO A 272 -11.79 -23.39 -7.16
N PHE A 273 -10.54 -23.21 -6.72
CA PHE A 273 -10.23 -22.72 -5.39
C PHE A 273 -10.70 -21.28 -5.19
N VAL A 274 -10.46 -20.38 -6.16
CA VAL A 274 -10.91 -18.99 -6.05
C VAL A 274 -12.43 -18.89 -6.01
N ILE A 275 -13.13 -19.68 -6.84
CA ILE A 275 -14.60 -19.74 -6.85
C ILE A 275 -15.13 -20.25 -5.49
N TYR A 276 -14.47 -21.26 -4.92
CA TYR A 276 -14.83 -21.79 -3.60
C TYR A 276 -14.57 -20.79 -2.46
N CYS A 277 -13.39 -20.16 -2.41
CA CYS A 277 -13.02 -19.20 -1.37
C CYS A 277 -13.54 -17.78 -1.60
N TRP A 278 -14.27 -17.54 -2.70
CA TRP A 278 -14.74 -16.21 -3.10
C TRP A 278 -15.48 -15.45 -1.98
N PRO A 279 -16.45 -16.05 -1.25
CA PRO A 279 -17.18 -15.33 -0.21
C PRO A 279 -16.26 -14.84 0.92
N TYR A 280 -15.25 -15.63 1.28
CA TYR A 280 -14.24 -15.24 2.26
C TYR A 280 -13.39 -14.06 1.76
N LEU A 281 -12.89 -14.15 0.52
CA LEU A 281 -12.08 -13.08 -0.08
C LEU A 281 -12.86 -11.75 -0.16
N CYS A 282 -14.13 -11.81 -0.56
CA CYS A 282 -15.04 -10.66 -0.55
C CYS A 282 -15.19 -10.05 0.84
N ALA A 283 -15.37 -10.91 1.86
CA ALA A 283 -15.48 -10.45 3.24
C ALA A 283 -14.19 -9.80 3.75
N VAL A 284 -13.02 -10.31 3.39
CA VAL A 284 -11.72 -9.71 3.72
C VAL A 284 -11.59 -8.33 3.06
N VAL A 285 -11.96 -8.19 1.79
CA VAL A 285 -11.97 -6.89 1.11
C VAL A 285 -12.89 -5.89 1.82
N LEU A 286 -14.12 -6.30 2.18
CA LEU A 286 -15.06 -5.46 2.92
C LEU A 286 -14.55 -5.08 4.30
N PHE A 287 -13.89 -6.01 4.98
CA PHE A 287 -13.24 -5.76 6.27
C PHE A 287 -12.23 -4.63 6.10
N PHE A 288 -11.31 -4.73 5.14
CA PHE A 288 -10.33 -3.67 4.90
C PHE A 288 -10.96 -2.34 4.49
N LEU A 289 -11.90 -2.35 3.55
CA LEU A 289 -12.62 -1.14 3.13
C LEU A 289 -13.38 -0.49 4.28
N SER A 290 -13.86 -1.26 5.26
CA SER A 290 -14.49 -0.71 6.45
C SER A 290 -13.54 0.18 7.27
N PHE A 291 -12.28 -0.22 7.40
CA PHE A 291 -11.24 0.60 8.06
C PHE A 291 -10.92 1.84 7.22
N VAL A 292 -10.82 1.70 5.90
CA VAL A 292 -10.61 2.82 4.97
C VAL A 292 -11.75 3.83 5.08
N CYS A 293 -13.00 3.37 5.17
CA CYS A 293 -14.15 4.24 5.41
C CYS A 293 -14.08 4.92 6.79
N SER A 294 -13.65 4.22 7.83
CA SER A 294 -13.52 4.78 9.20
C SER A 294 -12.63 6.02 9.24
N PHE A 295 -11.61 6.01 8.39
CA PHE A 295 -10.63 7.06 8.26
C PHE A 295 -11.24 8.36 7.68
N PHE A 296 -12.32 8.29 6.91
CA PHE A 296 -12.98 9.50 6.41
C PHE A 296 -13.83 10.24 7.46
N SER A 297 -14.01 9.71 8.67
CA SER A 297 -14.87 10.31 9.71
C SER A 297 -14.45 11.74 10.10
N THR A 298 -15.41 12.66 10.10
CA THR A 298 -15.24 14.12 10.32
C THR A 298 -15.30 14.56 11.76
N GLU A 299 -15.83 13.74 12.67
CA GLU A 299 -16.09 14.17 14.06
C GLU A 299 -14.82 14.55 14.84
N LYS A 300 -13.66 14.09 14.38
CA LYS A 300 -12.37 14.50 14.94
C LYS A 300 -11.78 15.78 14.35
N ILE A 301 -12.36 16.35 13.28
CA ILE A 301 -11.69 17.36 12.45
C ILE A 301 -12.26 18.76 12.66
N GLU A 302 -13.53 18.87 13.01
CA GLU A 302 -14.17 20.17 13.22
C GLU A 302 -13.63 20.91 14.46
N ASN A 303 -13.01 20.18 15.39
CA ASN A 303 -12.40 20.74 16.60
C ASN A 303 -10.87 20.58 16.67
N ASP A 304 -10.24 19.91 15.70
CA ASP A 304 -8.81 19.58 15.77
C ASP A 304 -8.22 19.57 14.34
N ASP A 305 -7.64 20.70 13.93
CA ASP A 305 -6.92 20.91 12.64
C ASP A 305 -5.83 19.85 12.36
N GLU A 306 -5.54 19.04 13.37
CA GLU A 306 -4.52 18.03 13.40
C GLU A 306 -4.91 16.66 12.84
N VAL A 307 -6.20 16.36 12.65
CA VAL A 307 -6.63 14.96 12.48
C VAL A 307 -6.62 14.48 11.03
N VAL A 308 -6.75 15.38 10.05
CA VAL A 308 -6.78 14.99 8.64
C VAL A 308 -5.47 14.34 8.15
N PRO A 309 -4.26 14.91 8.42
CA PRO A 309 -3.01 14.30 7.95
C PRO A 309 -2.71 12.95 8.60
N LYS A 310 -3.09 12.81 9.88
CA LYS A 310 -2.95 11.56 10.65
C LYS A 310 -3.62 10.40 9.93
N THR A 311 -4.87 10.62 9.54
CA THR A 311 -5.68 9.60 8.92
C THR A 311 -5.15 9.19 7.54
N PHE A 312 -4.68 10.16 6.76
CA PHE A 312 -4.03 9.89 5.48
C PHE A 312 -2.76 9.05 5.64
N VAL A 313 -1.88 9.42 6.58
CA VAL A 313 -0.65 8.67 6.86
C VAL A 313 -0.96 7.25 7.34
N GLN A 314 -1.93 7.08 8.25
CA GLN A 314 -2.34 5.77 8.75
C GLN A 314 -2.86 4.86 7.63
N MET A 315 -3.63 5.40 6.69
CA MET A 315 -4.11 4.65 5.53
C MET A 315 -2.97 4.23 4.60
N TRP A 316 -1.97 5.09 4.38
CA TRP A 316 -0.78 4.72 3.60
C TRP A 316 0.11 3.72 4.32
N VAL A 317 0.30 3.85 5.64
CA VAL A 317 1.03 2.88 6.45
C VAL A 317 0.32 1.52 6.42
N LEU A 318 -1.01 1.50 6.53
CA LEU A 318 -1.80 0.28 6.39
C LEU A 318 -1.64 -0.32 4.99
N PHE A 319 -1.71 0.51 3.94
CA PHE A 319 -1.51 0.09 2.56
C PHE A 319 -0.12 -0.51 2.34
N PHE A 320 0.94 0.18 2.74
CA PHE A 320 2.31 -0.31 2.62
C PHE A 320 2.58 -1.52 3.51
N ALA A 321 1.97 -1.61 4.69
CA ALA A 321 2.05 -2.80 5.53
C ALA A 321 1.39 -4.01 4.86
N LEU A 322 0.22 -3.83 4.23
CA LEU A 322 -0.47 -4.89 3.50
C LEU A 322 0.27 -5.30 2.24
N LEU A 323 0.81 -4.34 1.50
CA LEU A 323 1.66 -4.60 0.34
C LEU A 323 2.96 -5.29 0.76
N TRP A 324 3.56 -4.87 1.88
CA TRP A 324 4.71 -5.53 2.48
C TRP A 324 4.37 -6.97 2.84
N ILE A 325 3.28 -7.22 3.58
CA ILE A 325 2.83 -8.58 3.92
C ILE A 325 2.67 -9.43 2.65
N ALA A 326 1.99 -8.89 1.63
CA ALA A 326 1.79 -9.58 0.35
C ALA A 326 3.12 -9.95 -0.33
N VAL A 327 4.07 -9.00 -0.38
CA VAL A 327 5.41 -9.22 -0.95
C VAL A 327 6.23 -10.21 -0.11
N THR A 328 6.13 -10.17 1.22
CA THR A 328 6.89 -11.08 2.10
C THR A 328 6.42 -12.53 2.00
N LEU A 329 5.12 -12.75 1.75
CA LEU A 329 4.55 -14.08 1.58
C LEU A 329 4.73 -14.62 0.13
N LYS A 330 5.06 -13.75 -0.84
CA LYS A 330 5.40 -14.14 -2.22
C LYS A 330 6.66 -15.02 -2.29
N GLY A 331 7.60 -14.86 -1.35
CA GLY A 331 8.85 -15.61 -1.34
C GLY A 331 8.68 -17.12 -1.08
N GLU A 332 7.52 -17.57 -0.63
CA GLU A 332 7.36 -18.89 0.00
C GLU A 332 6.77 -19.97 -0.94
N ASN A 333 5.92 -19.62 -1.91
CA ASN A 333 5.32 -20.60 -2.83
C ASN A 333 4.79 -19.94 -4.12
N GLN A 334 4.92 -20.61 -5.28
CA GLN A 334 4.32 -20.13 -6.55
C GLN A 334 2.80 -19.96 -6.45
N HIS A 335 2.15 -20.70 -5.55
CA HIS A 335 0.73 -20.58 -5.22
C HIS A 335 0.39 -19.34 -4.35
N MET A 336 1.35 -18.51 -3.94
CA MET A 336 1.08 -17.24 -3.25
C MET A 336 0.97 -16.03 -4.20
N LYS A 337 1.09 -16.23 -5.53
CA LYS A 337 0.78 -15.23 -6.57
C LYS A 337 -0.62 -14.59 -6.38
N TYR A 338 -1.52 -15.30 -5.71
CA TYR A 338 -2.88 -14.89 -5.38
C TYR A 338 -2.96 -13.75 -4.38
N LEU A 339 -2.04 -13.72 -3.42
CA LEU A 339 -1.99 -12.68 -2.40
C LEU A 339 -1.54 -11.33 -3.00
N GLU A 340 -0.69 -11.37 -4.02
CA GLU A 340 -0.29 -10.20 -4.82
C GLU A 340 -1.49 -9.63 -5.58
N GLY A 341 -2.24 -10.50 -6.28
CA GLY A 341 -3.48 -10.12 -6.95
C GLY A 341 -4.48 -9.46 -5.99
N MET A 342 -4.71 -10.07 -4.83
CA MET A 342 -5.59 -9.49 -3.80
C MET A 342 -5.05 -8.17 -3.23
N GLY A 343 -3.76 -8.09 -2.93
CA GLY A 343 -3.11 -6.87 -2.43
C GLY A 343 -3.21 -5.72 -3.43
N PHE A 344 -2.99 -6.01 -4.73
CA PHE A 344 -3.18 -5.06 -5.82
C PHE A 344 -4.64 -4.62 -5.95
N CYS A 345 -5.59 -5.57 -5.91
CA CYS A 345 -7.01 -5.22 -5.89
C CYS A 345 -7.30 -4.23 -4.76
N LEU A 346 -6.87 -4.55 -3.54
CA LEU A 346 -7.09 -3.70 -2.38
C LEU A 346 -6.41 -2.32 -2.52
N ALA A 347 -5.22 -2.26 -3.12
CA ALA A 347 -4.53 -1.03 -3.47
C ALA A 347 -5.43 -0.13 -4.35
N VAL A 348 -5.96 -0.70 -5.42
CA VAL A 348 -6.84 -0.02 -6.37
C VAL A 348 -8.13 0.40 -5.68
N ALA A 349 -8.69 -0.42 -4.80
CA ALA A 349 -9.85 -0.10 -3.98
C ALA A 349 -9.63 1.18 -3.16
N ILE A 350 -8.51 1.21 -2.41
CA ILE A 350 -8.13 2.33 -1.55
C ILE A 350 -7.92 3.57 -2.41
N PHE A 351 -7.16 3.45 -3.50
CA PHE A 351 -6.90 4.57 -4.40
C PHE A 351 -8.19 5.14 -4.99
N LEU A 352 -9.11 4.29 -5.45
CA LEU A 352 -10.41 4.73 -5.97
C LEU A 352 -11.25 5.42 -4.90
N PHE A 353 -11.37 4.84 -3.70
CA PHE A 353 -12.09 5.47 -2.60
C PHE A 353 -11.49 6.83 -2.25
N VAL A 354 -10.17 6.94 -2.22
CA VAL A 354 -9.45 8.18 -1.95
C VAL A 354 -9.68 9.18 -3.09
N ALA A 355 -9.38 8.83 -4.33
CA ALA A 355 -9.53 9.72 -5.49
C ALA A 355 -10.96 10.27 -5.63
N LEU A 356 -11.96 9.42 -5.41
CA LEU A 356 -13.36 9.80 -5.52
C LEU A 356 -13.81 10.66 -4.34
N THR A 357 -13.32 10.38 -3.13
CA THR A 357 -13.62 11.18 -1.92
C THR A 357 -12.88 12.52 -1.92
N LEU A 358 -11.68 12.58 -2.51
CA LEU A 358 -10.81 13.75 -2.60
C LEU A 358 -11.02 14.59 -3.86
N SER A 359 -12.06 14.32 -4.66
CA SER A 359 -12.33 15.03 -5.91
C SER A 359 -12.62 16.53 -5.75
N ASP A 360 -12.80 17.04 -4.53
CA ASP A 360 -12.94 18.46 -4.25
C ASP A 360 -11.57 19.19 -4.27
N PRO A 361 -11.31 20.09 -5.24
CA PRO A 361 -10.03 20.78 -5.35
C PRO A 361 -9.73 21.70 -4.15
N GLN A 362 -10.74 22.20 -3.44
CA GLN A 362 -10.52 23.01 -2.23
C GLN A 362 -9.93 22.14 -1.11
N TYR A 363 -10.44 20.91 -0.98
CA TYR A 363 -9.97 19.98 0.04
C TYR A 363 -8.57 19.45 -0.26
N LEU A 364 -8.23 19.17 -1.53
CA LEU A 364 -6.86 18.81 -1.91
C LEU A 364 -5.84 19.89 -1.55
N ARG A 365 -6.21 21.17 -1.67
CA ARG A 365 -5.36 22.29 -1.24
C ARG A 365 -5.20 22.31 0.28
N LEU A 366 -6.29 22.17 1.04
CA LEU A 366 -6.23 22.10 2.51
C LEU A 366 -5.40 20.91 2.99
N LEU A 367 -5.64 19.73 2.43
CA LEU A 367 -4.86 18.52 2.67
C LEU A 367 -3.38 18.77 2.40
N ARG A 368 -3.04 19.36 1.25
CA ARG A 368 -1.66 19.66 0.89
C ARG A 368 -1.01 20.57 1.93
N VAL A 369 -1.65 21.66 2.32
CA VAL A 369 -1.12 22.60 3.31
C VAL A 369 -0.93 21.92 4.67
N GLN A 370 -1.89 21.08 5.10
CA GLN A 370 -1.79 20.38 6.38
C GLN A 370 -0.74 19.26 6.34
N ILE A 371 -0.61 18.54 5.22
CA ILE A 371 0.44 17.55 4.97
C ILE A 371 1.80 18.24 4.97
N GLU A 372 1.96 19.37 4.26
CA GLU A 372 3.18 20.17 4.27
C GLU A 372 3.55 20.64 5.68
N LYS A 373 2.56 21.11 6.47
CA LYS A 373 2.78 21.55 7.85
C LYS A 373 3.21 20.42 8.80
N LYS A 374 2.62 19.23 8.69
CA LYS A 374 2.87 18.11 9.62
C LYS A 374 3.99 17.17 9.18
N LEU A 375 4.03 16.85 7.89
CA LEU A 375 4.98 15.89 7.35
C LEU A 375 6.23 16.58 6.82
N GLY A 376 6.21 17.89 6.56
CA GLY A 376 7.39 18.69 6.19
C GLY A 376 8.28 17.98 5.18
N ALA A 377 9.44 17.51 5.64
CA ALA A 377 10.42 16.78 4.83
C ALA A 377 9.93 15.44 4.23
N TYR A 378 8.98 14.75 4.87
CA TYR A 378 8.43 13.47 4.38
C TYR A 378 7.46 13.64 3.20
N VAL A 379 7.02 14.86 2.93
CA VAL A 379 6.11 15.18 1.81
C VAL A 379 6.84 14.91 0.49
N ASP A 380 8.07 15.38 0.38
CA ASP A 380 8.93 15.16 -0.80
C ASP A 380 9.19 13.67 -1.02
N PHE A 381 9.35 12.91 0.08
CA PHE A 381 9.52 11.46 0.03
C PHE A 381 8.30 10.76 -0.58
N ILE A 382 7.08 11.13 -0.18
CA ILE A 382 5.84 10.57 -0.74
C ILE A 382 5.62 11.02 -2.20
N TRP A 383 5.83 12.30 -2.49
CA TRP A 383 5.70 12.82 -3.85
C TRP A 383 6.70 12.18 -4.79
N SER A 384 7.91 11.86 -4.34
CA SER A 384 8.92 11.22 -5.17
C SER A 384 8.54 9.80 -5.58
N LEU A 385 7.86 9.06 -4.69
CA LEU A 385 7.31 7.74 -5.02
C LEU A 385 6.16 7.87 -6.01
N THR A 386 5.28 8.86 -5.81
CA THR A 386 4.19 9.18 -6.73
C THR A 386 4.74 9.61 -8.09
N PHE A 387 5.84 10.34 -8.11
CA PHE A 387 6.56 10.72 -9.32
C PHE A 387 7.14 9.49 -10.01
N LEU A 388 7.80 8.59 -9.29
CA LEU A 388 8.36 7.35 -9.86
C LEU A 388 7.27 6.46 -10.49
N ILE A 389 6.13 6.29 -9.83
CA ILE A 389 5.00 5.47 -10.32
C ILE A 389 4.16 6.19 -11.38
N GLY A 390 4.09 7.52 -11.30
CA GLY A 390 3.20 8.35 -12.09
C GLY A 390 3.84 8.92 -13.35
N LEU A 391 5.18 8.90 -13.49
CA LEU A 391 5.85 9.57 -14.60
C LEU A 391 5.44 9.04 -15.98
N PRO A 392 5.29 7.72 -16.24
CA PRO A 392 4.84 7.24 -17.55
C PRO A 392 3.43 7.75 -17.89
N ILE A 393 2.54 7.73 -16.89
CA ILE A 393 1.15 8.23 -17.02
C ILE A 393 1.16 9.74 -17.29
N PHE A 394 2.02 10.48 -16.58
CA PHE A 394 2.18 11.91 -16.75
C PHE A 394 2.69 12.27 -18.14
N LEU A 395 3.64 11.52 -18.70
CA LEU A 395 4.13 11.73 -20.07
C LEU A 395 3.03 11.53 -21.11
N ILE A 396 2.21 10.49 -20.95
CA ILE A 396 1.03 10.26 -21.81
C ILE A 396 0.04 11.42 -21.66
N TYR A 397 -0.23 11.87 -20.43
CA TYR A 397 -1.09 13.01 -20.15
C TYR A 397 -0.61 14.31 -20.80
N LEU A 398 0.70 14.59 -20.77
CA LEU A 398 1.31 15.74 -21.43
C LEU A 398 1.14 15.68 -22.96
N ALA A 399 1.40 14.52 -23.57
CA ALA A 399 1.22 14.32 -25.00
C ALA A 399 -0.25 14.54 -25.40
N MET A 400 -1.18 14.00 -24.62
CA MET A 400 -2.62 14.20 -24.79
C MET A 400 -3.00 15.68 -24.67
N SER A 401 -2.49 16.40 -23.67
CA SER A 401 -2.75 17.84 -23.48
C SER A 401 -2.23 18.69 -24.63
N PHE A 402 -1.02 18.42 -25.11
CA PHE A 402 -0.45 19.09 -26.27
C PHE A 402 -1.34 18.91 -27.51
N LEU A 403 -1.75 17.66 -27.76
CA LEU A 403 -2.57 17.34 -28.91
C LEU A 403 -3.97 17.96 -28.77
N ASN A 404 -4.58 17.97 -27.58
CA ASN A 404 -5.84 18.67 -27.31
C ASN A 404 -5.75 20.16 -27.65
N GLN A 405 -4.70 20.83 -27.16
CA GLN A 405 -4.47 22.24 -27.45
C GLN A 405 -4.27 22.51 -28.96
N ARG A 406 -3.62 21.59 -29.69
CA ARG A 406 -3.50 21.66 -31.16
C ARG A 406 -4.85 21.56 -31.84
N ILE A 407 -5.72 20.65 -31.41
CA ILE A 407 -7.07 20.52 -31.98
C ILE A 407 -7.92 21.75 -31.68
N ARG A 408 -7.87 22.33 -30.47
CA ARG A 408 -8.55 23.59 -30.15
C ARG A 408 -8.13 24.73 -31.10
N ARG A 409 -6.83 24.85 -31.37
CA ARG A 409 -6.31 25.84 -32.34
C ARG A 409 -6.80 25.58 -33.76
N MET A 410 -6.81 24.31 -34.20
CA MET A 410 -7.35 23.95 -35.51
C MET A 410 -8.84 24.30 -35.61
N ARG A 411 -9.67 23.96 -34.61
CA ARG A 411 -11.10 24.35 -34.60
C ARG A 411 -11.32 25.85 -34.66
N PHE A 412 -10.50 26.62 -33.94
CA PHE A 412 -10.58 28.09 -34.00
C PHE A 412 -10.29 28.60 -35.41
N LEU A 413 -9.22 28.10 -36.05
CA LEU A 413 -8.87 28.46 -37.43
C LEU A 413 -9.96 28.01 -38.43
N THR A 414 -10.51 26.81 -38.27
CA THR A 414 -11.62 26.32 -39.08
C THR A 414 -12.86 27.19 -38.88
N ARG A 415 -13.22 27.56 -37.65
CA ARG A 415 -14.35 28.44 -37.38
C ARG A 415 -14.14 29.83 -37.97
N GLN A 416 -12.93 30.37 -37.92
CA GLN A 416 -12.59 31.66 -38.54
C GLN A 416 -12.63 31.61 -40.08
N MET A 417 -12.38 30.43 -40.68
CA MET A 417 -12.52 30.22 -42.12
C MET A 417 -13.98 29.98 -42.57
N PHE A 418 -14.79 29.27 -41.79
CA PHE A 418 -16.15 28.87 -42.17
C PHE A 418 -17.25 29.83 -41.67
N CYS A 419 -17.08 30.47 -40.51
CA CYS A 419 -17.85 31.64 -40.13
C CYS A 419 -17.10 32.83 -40.72
N GLY A 420 -17.32 33.08 -42.01
CA GLY A 420 -16.65 34.13 -42.77
C GLY A 420 -16.58 35.44 -41.98
N GLY A 421 -15.45 36.13 -42.11
CA GLY A 421 -15.23 37.41 -41.46
C GLY A 421 -16.38 38.37 -41.77
N GLU A 422 -17.32 38.51 -40.84
CA GLU A 422 -17.93 39.80 -40.61
C GLU A 422 -16.80 40.69 -40.13
N SER A 423 -16.42 41.62 -40.99
CA SER A 423 -15.49 42.70 -40.68
C SER A 423 -15.86 43.30 -39.33
N GLU A 424 -14.89 43.37 -38.42
CA GLU A 424 -14.98 44.02 -37.10
C GLU A 424 -15.43 45.50 -37.17
N ASP A 425 -15.52 46.07 -38.38
CA ASP A 425 -15.81 47.49 -38.61
C ASP A 425 -17.31 47.87 -38.58
N THR A 426 -18.27 46.92 -38.54
CA THR A 426 -19.72 47.25 -38.59
C THR A 426 -20.50 47.07 -37.27
N VAL A 427 -19.87 46.63 -36.19
CA VAL A 427 -20.56 46.41 -34.88
C VAL A 427 -20.09 47.37 -33.78
N ALA A 428 -19.13 48.26 -34.06
CA ALA A 428 -18.64 49.25 -33.10
C ALA A 428 -19.66 50.36 -32.76
N GLU A 429 -20.80 50.47 -33.47
CA GLU A 429 -21.69 51.64 -33.32
C GLU A 429 -23.11 51.33 -32.78
N SER A 430 -23.44 50.09 -32.39
CA SER A 430 -24.80 49.78 -31.92
C SER A 430 -24.93 48.92 -30.65
N VAL A 431 -23.83 48.61 -29.95
CA VAL A 431 -23.88 47.80 -28.72
C VAL A 431 -23.23 48.54 -27.55
N GLU A 432 -23.72 49.75 -27.28
CA GLU A 432 -23.35 50.52 -26.07
C GLU A 432 -24.37 50.39 -24.93
N ALA A 433 -25.44 49.58 -25.09
CA ALA A 433 -26.54 49.55 -24.11
C ALA A 433 -26.88 48.19 -23.46
N THR A 434 -26.19 47.09 -23.78
CA THR A 434 -26.58 45.76 -23.23
C THR A 434 -25.40 44.87 -22.83
N SER A 435 -24.28 45.46 -22.40
CA SER A 435 -23.02 44.75 -22.13
C SER A 435 -22.53 44.91 -20.68
N VAL A 436 -23.25 44.33 -19.71
CA VAL A 436 -22.70 44.21 -18.33
C VAL A 436 -22.75 42.76 -17.78
N LEU A 437 -23.38 41.78 -18.45
CA LEU A 437 -23.52 40.43 -17.83
C LEU A 437 -23.07 39.21 -18.64
N SER A 438 -22.42 39.32 -19.80
CA SER A 438 -21.93 38.12 -20.52
C SER A 438 -20.50 38.17 -21.07
N SER A 439 -19.72 39.22 -20.78
CA SER A 439 -18.38 39.40 -21.34
C SER A 439 -17.24 38.67 -20.60
N SER A 440 -17.52 37.78 -19.63
CA SER A 440 -16.46 37.17 -18.81
C SER A 440 -15.92 35.82 -19.31
N VAL A 441 -16.43 35.23 -20.41
CA VAL A 441 -16.08 33.84 -20.77
C VAL A 441 -15.27 33.66 -22.07
N CYS A 442 -15.11 34.69 -22.91
CA CYS A 442 -14.11 34.63 -24.00
C CYS A 442 -12.73 35.03 -23.49
N SER A 443 -12.14 34.14 -22.70
CA SER A 443 -10.82 34.27 -22.07
C SER A 443 -9.71 34.56 -23.08
N LYS A 444 -8.77 35.44 -22.69
CA LYS A 444 -7.47 35.72 -23.32
C LYS A 444 -6.93 34.56 -24.17
N LYS A 445 -6.54 34.84 -25.42
CA LYS A 445 -5.73 33.95 -26.27
C LYS A 445 -4.51 33.47 -25.51
N SER A 446 -4.58 32.26 -24.92
CA SER A 446 -3.42 31.57 -24.40
C SER A 446 -2.63 31.02 -25.58
N ASN A 447 -1.51 31.67 -25.93
CA ASN A 447 -0.56 31.21 -26.95
C ASN A 447 0.25 29.97 -26.51
N GLY A 448 -0.14 29.30 -25.41
CA GLY A 448 0.52 28.11 -24.88
C GLY A 448 0.32 26.85 -25.73
N TRP A 449 1.34 25.98 -25.72
CA TRP A 449 1.37 24.70 -26.44
C TRP A 449 0.54 23.61 -25.75
N LEU A 450 0.19 23.80 -24.48
CA LEU A 450 -0.56 22.89 -23.63
C LEU A 450 -1.92 23.49 -23.25
N THR A 451 -2.85 22.67 -22.76
CA THR A 451 -4.10 23.18 -22.19
C THR A 451 -3.82 24.08 -20.97
N GLU A 452 -4.75 24.97 -20.62
CA GLU A 452 -4.58 25.86 -19.48
C GLU A 452 -4.47 25.09 -18.15
N ILE A 453 -5.26 24.02 -17.99
CA ILE A 453 -5.19 23.13 -16.83
C ILE A 453 -3.79 22.52 -16.71
N THR A 454 -3.29 21.88 -17.77
CA THR A 454 -1.97 21.26 -17.75
C THR A 454 -0.86 22.31 -17.60
N SER A 455 -1.00 23.49 -18.21
CA SER A 455 -0.03 24.58 -18.05
C SER A 455 0.02 25.06 -16.60
N ASN A 456 -1.13 25.16 -15.93
CA ASN A 456 -1.19 25.50 -14.51
C ASN A 456 -0.59 24.39 -13.64
N GLN A 457 -0.87 23.12 -13.93
CA GLN A 457 -0.26 21.99 -13.24
C GLN A 457 1.26 21.94 -13.42
N ILE A 458 1.78 22.21 -14.62
CA ILE A 458 3.22 22.30 -14.86
C ILE A 458 3.81 23.48 -14.09
N ARG A 459 3.16 24.65 -14.07
CA ARG A 459 3.63 25.77 -13.24
C ARG A 459 3.66 25.41 -11.76
N GLU A 460 2.71 24.61 -11.28
CA GLU A 460 2.73 24.09 -9.92
C GLU A 460 3.87 23.07 -9.70
N LEU A 461 4.18 22.23 -10.70
CA LEU A 461 5.34 21.33 -10.66
C LEU A 461 6.67 22.09 -10.76
N GLU A 462 6.73 23.19 -11.50
CA GLU A 462 7.91 24.07 -11.60
C GLU A 462 8.20 24.78 -10.27
N LYS A 463 7.17 25.02 -9.46
CA LYS A 463 7.33 25.49 -8.07
C LYS A 463 7.89 24.41 -7.15
N MET A 464 7.73 23.14 -7.49
CA MET A 464 8.33 22.06 -6.71
C MET A 464 9.83 21.99 -6.97
N GLU A 465 10.57 21.56 -5.96
CA GLU A 465 12.01 21.33 -6.07
C GLU A 465 12.27 20.04 -6.86
N ILE A 466 12.08 20.07 -8.19
CA ILE A 466 12.22 18.91 -9.09
C ILE A 466 13.55 18.18 -8.88
N SER A 467 14.62 18.92 -8.58
CA SER A 467 15.93 18.35 -8.25
C SER A 467 15.88 17.44 -7.01
N LYS A 468 15.25 17.88 -5.92
CA LYS A 468 15.11 17.09 -4.70
C LYS A 468 14.19 15.89 -4.92
N LEU A 469 13.08 16.11 -5.63
CA LEU A 469 12.10 15.09 -5.97
C LEU A 469 12.71 13.94 -6.78
N SER A 470 13.47 14.29 -7.84
CA SER A 470 14.13 13.30 -8.70
C SER A 470 15.22 12.52 -7.96
N GLU A 471 15.92 13.12 -7.01
CA GLU A 471 16.90 12.40 -6.20
C GLU A 471 16.24 11.33 -5.31
N TRP A 472 15.14 11.68 -4.64
CA TRP A 472 14.37 10.71 -3.87
C TRP A 472 13.73 9.61 -4.75
N ALA A 473 13.25 9.96 -5.95
CA ALA A 473 12.73 8.98 -6.90
C ALA A 473 13.81 7.98 -7.33
N ILE A 474 15.06 8.44 -7.53
CA ILE A 474 16.20 7.58 -7.79
C ILE A 474 16.45 6.62 -6.62
N TYR A 475 16.44 7.11 -5.37
CA TYR A 475 16.61 6.22 -4.22
C TYR A 475 15.51 5.18 -4.08
N TRP A 476 14.26 5.53 -4.35
CA TRP A 476 13.16 4.58 -4.36
C TRP A 476 13.35 3.48 -5.40
N GLY A 477 13.69 3.86 -6.63
CA GLY A 477 13.98 2.91 -7.68
C GLY A 477 15.18 2.02 -7.35
N MET A 478 16.24 2.60 -6.77
CA MET A 478 17.41 1.81 -6.30
C MET A 478 17.03 0.81 -5.21
N ALA A 479 16.27 1.25 -4.21
CA ALA A 479 15.82 0.40 -3.12
C ALA A 479 14.96 -0.77 -3.64
N TYR A 480 14.07 -0.50 -4.59
CA TYR A 480 13.25 -1.53 -5.23
C TYR A 480 14.08 -2.54 -6.01
N VAL A 481 14.98 -2.07 -6.89
CA VAL A 481 15.85 -2.94 -7.70
C VAL A 481 16.70 -3.85 -6.80
N VAL A 482 17.36 -3.27 -5.79
CA VAL A 482 18.16 -4.04 -4.82
C VAL A 482 17.29 -5.07 -4.10
N SER A 483 16.09 -4.69 -3.65
CA SER A 483 15.18 -5.61 -2.96
C SER A 483 14.69 -6.75 -3.86
N ALA A 484 14.39 -6.47 -5.13
CA ALA A 484 13.94 -7.48 -6.09
C ALA A 484 15.02 -8.52 -6.38
N PHE A 485 16.25 -8.10 -6.69
CA PHE A 485 17.37 -9.02 -6.90
C PHE A 485 17.70 -9.80 -5.63
N PHE A 486 17.73 -9.12 -4.49
CA PHE A 486 18.02 -9.75 -3.21
C PHE A 486 16.97 -10.81 -2.84
N SER A 487 15.68 -10.53 -3.07
CA SER A 487 14.61 -11.51 -2.85
C SER A 487 14.74 -12.73 -3.76
N ALA A 488 15.14 -12.55 -5.03
CA ALA A 488 15.34 -13.68 -5.95
C ALA A 488 16.48 -14.58 -5.50
N TYR A 489 17.64 -14.00 -5.15
CA TYR A 489 18.79 -14.79 -4.66
C TYR A 489 18.54 -15.41 -3.29
N LEU A 490 17.71 -14.79 -2.44
CA LEU A 490 17.36 -15.36 -1.15
C LEU A 490 16.72 -16.74 -1.29
N ASN A 491 15.83 -16.94 -2.27
CA ASN A 491 15.18 -18.23 -2.50
C ASN A 491 16.21 -19.32 -2.84
N VAL A 492 17.24 -19.00 -3.63
CA VAL A 492 18.35 -19.91 -3.94
C VAL A 492 19.18 -20.24 -2.70
N VAL A 493 19.45 -19.25 -1.85
CA VAL A 493 20.17 -19.50 -0.59
C VAL A 493 19.34 -20.38 0.33
N LEU A 494 18.03 -20.14 0.42
CA LEU A 494 17.13 -20.96 1.24
C LEU A 494 17.03 -22.39 0.70
N SER A 495 16.90 -22.60 -0.61
CA SER A 495 16.86 -23.95 -1.18
C SER A 495 18.15 -24.72 -0.94
N LEU A 496 19.30 -24.05 -1.08
CA LEU A 496 20.61 -24.60 -0.74
C LEU A 496 20.69 -25.02 0.72
N VAL A 497 20.19 -24.20 1.64
CA VAL A 497 20.12 -24.57 3.07
C VAL A 497 19.20 -25.78 3.26
N ILE A 498 18.07 -25.87 2.57
CA ILE A 498 17.17 -27.03 2.66
C ILE A 498 17.89 -28.30 2.21
N GLU A 499 18.50 -28.28 1.03
CA GLU A 499 19.22 -29.43 0.47
C GLU A 499 20.35 -29.91 1.40
N PHE A 500 21.14 -28.98 1.96
CA PHE A 500 22.20 -29.33 2.92
C PHE A 500 21.69 -29.92 4.22
N THR A 501 20.42 -29.70 4.57
CA THR A 501 19.89 -30.04 5.89
C THR A 501 18.91 -31.23 5.89
N GLN A 502 18.45 -31.70 4.73
CA GLN A 502 17.55 -32.86 4.61
C GLN A 502 18.04 -34.14 5.30
N SER A 503 19.37 -34.35 5.41
CA SER A 503 19.96 -35.55 6.03
C SER A 503 20.36 -35.37 7.50
N ALA A 504 20.15 -34.17 8.08
CA ALA A 504 20.67 -33.84 9.39
C ALA A 504 19.73 -34.30 10.53
N PRO A 505 20.26 -34.80 11.67
CA PRO A 505 19.45 -35.11 12.84
C PRO A 505 18.81 -33.84 13.44
N LEU A 506 17.68 -34.00 14.15
CA LEU A 506 16.88 -32.90 14.69
C LEU A 506 17.68 -31.82 15.44
N TRP A 507 18.68 -32.19 16.25
CA TRP A 507 19.47 -31.20 17.00
C TRP A 507 20.35 -30.33 16.09
N GLN A 508 20.84 -30.88 14.97
CA GLN A 508 21.56 -30.11 13.95
C GLN A 508 20.59 -29.20 13.21
N MET A 509 19.38 -29.68 12.89
CA MET A 509 18.33 -28.85 12.29
C MET A 509 17.98 -27.63 13.14
N ILE A 510 17.81 -27.83 14.46
CA ILE A 510 17.58 -26.73 15.40
C ILE A 510 18.74 -25.73 15.36
N LEU A 511 19.99 -26.21 15.36
CA LEU A 511 21.16 -25.35 15.29
C LEU A 511 21.22 -24.56 13.97
N TYR A 512 20.95 -25.20 12.83
CA TYR A 512 20.90 -24.54 11.53
C TYR A 512 19.81 -23.48 11.46
N VAL A 513 18.60 -23.78 11.94
CA VAL A 513 17.51 -22.79 11.97
C VAL A 513 17.84 -21.61 12.88
N ILE A 514 18.50 -21.82 14.02
CA ILE A 514 18.96 -20.72 14.88
C ILE A 514 20.03 -19.88 14.17
N ILE A 515 21.05 -20.49 13.57
CA ILE A 515 22.15 -19.77 12.91
C ILE A 515 21.63 -19.00 11.69
N THR A 516 20.88 -19.67 10.81
CA THR A 516 20.28 -19.06 9.62
C THR A 516 19.30 -17.96 10.03
N GLY A 517 18.42 -18.23 10.99
CA GLY A 517 17.45 -17.25 11.48
C GLY A 517 18.11 -16.02 12.10
N VAL A 518 19.11 -16.18 12.96
CA VAL A 518 19.87 -15.04 13.52
C VAL A 518 20.55 -14.25 12.42
N THR A 519 21.20 -14.92 11.46
CA THR A 519 21.89 -14.26 10.33
C THR A 519 20.91 -13.47 9.47
N MET A 520 19.75 -14.05 9.19
CA MET A 520 18.68 -13.40 8.42
C MET A 520 18.06 -12.22 9.17
N PHE A 521 17.79 -12.34 10.47
CA PHE A 521 17.31 -11.21 11.27
C PHE A 521 18.35 -10.09 11.36
N LEU A 522 19.65 -10.39 11.38
CA LEU A 522 20.71 -9.37 11.38
C LEU A 522 20.81 -8.61 10.05
N ASN A 523 20.12 -9.06 9.00
CA ASN A 523 20.03 -8.35 7.73
C ASN A 523 18.84 -7.35 7.74
N PRO A 524 19.09 -6.05 7.47
CA PRO A 524 18.03 -5.03 7.47
C PRO A 524 16.99 -5.19 6.35
N VAL A 525 17.30 -5.93 5.28
CA VAL A 525 16.42 -6.09 4.10
C VAL A 525 15.43 -7.24 4.30
N LEU A 526 15.75 -8.21 5.18
CA LEU A 526 14.97 -9.43 5.30
C LEU A 526 13.76 -9.29 6.22
N PRO A 527 12.56 -9.69 5.76
CA PRO A 527 11.38 -9.75 6.61
C PRO A 527 11.49 -10.90 7.62
N GLY A 528 11.19 -10.62 8.88
CA GLY A 528 11.25 -11.61 9.95
C GLY A 528 10.29 -12.80 9.80
N ALA A 529 9.13 -12.57 9.16
CA ALA A 529 8.10 -13.59 8.98
C ALA A 529 8.58 -14.80 8.16
N VAL A 530 9.45 -14.58 7.16
CA VAL A 530 10.01 -15.62 6.29
C VAL A 530 10.81 -16.65 7.09
N ILE A 531 11.45 -16.24 8.19
CA ILE A 531 12.23 -17.14 9.04
C ILE A 531 11.31 -18.08 9.84
N TYR A 532 10.17 -17.59 10.33
CA TYR A 532 9.21 -18.41 11.08
C TYR A 532 8.52 -19.42 10.19
N VAL A 533 8.16 -18.98 8.99
CA VAL A 533 7.74 -19.81 7.87
C VAL A 533 8.75 -20.92 7.61
N PHE A 534 10.02 -20.56 7.39
CA PHE A 534 11.10 -21.51 7.11
C PHE A 534 11.30 -22.50 8.26
N ALA A 535 11.20 -22.03 9.52
CA ALA A 535 11.25 -22.91 10.68
C ALA A 535 10.10 -23.93 10.68
N GLY A 536 8.89 -23.54 10.26
CA GLY A 536 7.74 -24.43 10.09
C GLY A 536 7.97 -25.51 9.02
N ILE A 537 8.54 -25.11 7.88
CA ILE A 537 8.94 -26.00 6.77
C ILE A 537 9.97 -27.05 7.25
N MET A 538 10.92 -26.64 8.10
CA MET A 538 12.10 -27.47 8.40
C MET A 538 12.00 -28.26 9.71
N LEU A 539 11.59 -27.61 10.81
CA LEU A 539 11.69 -28.21 12.14
C LEU A 539 10.58 -29.20 12.42
N ILE A 540 9.35 -28.96 11.95
CA ILE A 540 8.22 -29.82 12.27
C ILE A 540 8.38 -31.20 11.59
N PRO A 541 8.68 -31.30 10.27
CA PRO A 541 8.94 -32.60 9.63
C PRO A 541 10.17 -33.30 10.22
N SER A 542 11.22 -32.56 10.55
CA SER A 542 12.41 -33.12 11.22
C SER A 542 12.09 -33.67 12.60
N TYR A 543 11.17 -33.04 13.33
CA TYR A 543 10.70 -33.51 14.63
C TYR A 543 9.91 -34.80 14.48
N GLU A 544 8.97 -34.87 13.53
CA GLU A 544 8.15 -36.06 13.26
C GLU A 544 8.99 -37.29 12.93
N ASN A 545 10.11 -37.11 12.23
CA ASN A 545 11.06 -38.18 11.91
C ASN A 545 12.01 -38.56 13.05
N SER A 546 11.92 -37.90 14.22
CA SER A 546 12.82 -38.12 15.34
C SER A 546 12.34 -39.21 16.31
N ALA A 547 13.27 -39.76 17.09
CA ALA A 547 12.94 -40.69 18.18
C ALA A 547 12.03 -40.06 19.26
N LEU A 548 12.06 -38.73 19.41
CA LEU A 548 11.22 -38.00 20.35
C LEU A 548 9.74 -38.06 19.93
N ALA A 549 9.45 -37.87 18.65
CA ALA A 549 8.11 -37.99 18.11
C ALA A 549 7.57 -39.42 18.23
N SER A 550 8.43 -40.44 18.05
CA SER A 550 8.05 -41.84 18.25
C SER A 550 7.61 -42.12 19.70
N TYR A 551 8.30 -41.53 20.68
CA TYR A 551 7.92 -41.63 22.09
C TYR A 551 6.60 -40.88 22.37
N GLU A 552 6.45 -39.65 21.88
CA GLU A 552 5.23 -38.86 22.06
C GLU A 552 4.00 -39.52 21.44
N LYS A 553 4.13 -40.02 20.20
CA LYS A 553 3.07 -40.77 19.51
C LYS A 553 2.63 -42.00 20.30
N SER A 554 3.55 -42.67 21.01
CA SER A 554 3.23 -43.81 21.87
C SER A 554 2.44 -43.44 23.14
N GLN A 555 2.55 -42.20 23.61
CA GLN A 555 1.89 -41.73 24.83
C GLN A 555 0.59 -40.96 24.56
N PHE A 556 0.56 -40.12 23.52
CA PHE A 556 -0.50 -39.15 23.28
C PHE A 556 -1.23 -39.34 21.94
N GLY A 557 -0.81 -40.28 21.09
CA GLY A 557 -1.48 -40.62 19.83
C GLY A 557 -1.20 -39.69 18.64
N ASP A 558 -0.72 -38.46 18.87
CA ASP A 558 -0.30 -37.51 17.83
C ASP A 558 0.98 -36.76 18.24
N SER A 559 1.95 -36.65 17.31
CA SER A 559 3.25 -35.99 17.52
C SER A 559 3.33 -34.60 16.87
N LYS A 560 2.31 -34.18 16.12
CA LYS A 560 2.30 -32.90 15.38
C LYS A 560 2.36 -31.68 16.31
N ILE A 561 1.65 -31.76 17.44
CA ILE A 561 1.57 -30.67 18.42
C ILE A 561 2.94 -30.44 19.09
N GLY A 562 3.66 -31.51 19.45
CA GLY A 562 5.01 -31.40 20.02
C GLY A 562 5.99 -30.71 19.06
N GLY A 563 5.95 -31.06 17.78
CA GLY A 563 6.76 -30.43 16.74
C GLY A 563 6.45 -28.94 16.57
N LEU A 564 5.16 -28.59 16.53
CA LEU A 564 4.70 -27.19 16.46
C LEU A 564 5.18 -26.38 17.67
N VAL A 565 4.98 -26.88 18.89
CA VAL A 565 5.38 -26.21 20.13
C VAL A 565 6.90 -26.00 20.16
N LEU A 566 7.67 -27.03 19.82
CA LEU A 566 9.12 -26.93 19.71
C LEU A 566 9.53 -25.86 18.69
N CYS A 567 8.96 -25.89 17.50
CA CYS A 567 9.26 -24.93 16.44
C CYS A 567 8.95 -23.48 16.87
N CYS A 568 7.81 -23.24 17.52
CA CYS A 568 7.47 -21.92 18.05
C CYS A 568 8.44 -21.46 19.15
N ILE A 569 8.86 -22.36 20.06
CA ILE A 569 9.85 -22.05 21.10
C ILE A 569 11.21 -21.71 20.48
N ILE A 570 11.69 -22.51 19.54
CA ILE A 570 12.97 -22.25 18.86
C ILE A 570 12.89 -20.93 18.08
N SER A 571 11.81 -20.67 17.35
CA SER A 571 11.59 -19.42 16.64
C SER A 571 11.60 -18.20 17.58
N LEU A 572 10.96 -18.32 18.76
CA LEU A 572 10.98 -17.27 19.78
C LEU A 572 12.38 -17.05 20.36
N ILE A 573 13.13 -18.11 20.62
CA ILE A 573 14.53 -18.02 21.10
C ILE A 573 15.40 -17.34 20.04
N THR A 574 15.33 -17.78 18.79
CA THR A 574 16.05 -17.19 17.65
C THR A 574 15.75 -15.71 17.53
N LYS A 575 14.46 -15.33 17.64
CA LYS A 575 14.02 -13.95 17.60
C LYS A 575 14.61 -13.12 18.74
N LEU A 576 14.48 -13.59 19.98
CA LEU A 576 14.99 -12.87 21.15
C LEU A 576 16.52 -12.75 21.13
N LEU A 577 17.22 -13.79 20.66
CA LEU A 577 18.67 -13.78 20.48
C LEU A 577 19.09 -12.74 19.43
N ALA A 578 18.41 -12.73 18.27
CA ALA A 578 18.65 -11.75 17.23
C ALA A 578 18.38 -10.32 17.74
N CYS A 579 17.27 -10.08 18.44
CA CYS A 579 16.97 -8.79 19.06
C CYS A 579 18.07 -8.36 20.04
N ALA A 580 18.57 -9.27 20.88
CA ALA A 580 19.66 -8.98 21.80
C ALA A 580 20.97 -8.60 21.07
N MET A 581 21.32 -9.33 20.00
CA MET A 581 22.49 -9.02 19.18
C MET A 581 22.33 -7.69 18.44
N GLN A 582 21.19 -7.47 17.79
CA GLN A 582 20.86 -6.20 17.11
C GLN A 582 20.94 -5.02 18.07
N GLN A 583 20.40 -5.14 19.29
CA GLN A 583 20.43 -4.07 20.29
C GLN A 583 21.84 -3.84 20.84
N LYS A 584 22.56 -4.89 21.26
CA LYS A 584 23.83 -4.76 21.99
C LYS A 584 25.07 -4.72 21.12
N VAL A 585 25.12 -5.52 20.05
CA VAL A 585 26.29 -5.57 19.17
C VAL A 585 26.23 -4.45 18.15
N ILE A 586 25.07 -4.26 17.50
CA ILE A 586 24.92 -3.28 16.42
C ILE A 586 24.45 -1.92 16.96
N GLY A 587 23.29 -1.86 17.60
CA GLY A 587 22.65 -0.62 18.02
C GLY A 587 23.47 0.18 19.02
N GLN A 588 23.96 -0.47 20.08
CA GLN A 588 24.81 0.21 21.07
C GLN A 588 26.17 0.63 20.47
N TYR A 589 26.70 -0.11 19.50
CA TYR A 589 27.90 0.33 18.77
C TYR A 589 27.61 1.55 17.88
N PHE A 590 26.48 1.54 17.17
CA PHE A 590 26.00 2.64 16.34
C PHE A 590 25.67 3.91 17.13
N SER A 591 25.24 3.78 18.39
CA SER A 591 25.00 4.92 19.29
C SER A 591 26.22 5.84 19.46
N ARG A 592 27.44 5.32 19.25
CA ARG A 592 28.69 6.09 19.39
C ARG A 592 28.93 7.05 18.21
N TYR A 593 28.25 6.86 17.10
CA TYR A 593 28.46 7.66 15.89
C TYR A 593 27.40 8.75 15.79
N VAL A 594 27.83 10.01 15.89
CA VAL A 594 26.95 11.20 15.75
C VAL A 594 26.14 11.13 14.46
N LYS A 595 26.77 10.79 13.32
CA LYS A 595 26.09 10.67 12.03
C LYS A 595 24.96 9.64 12.01
N ILE A 596 25.09 8.54 12.75
CA ILE A 596 24.04 7.52 12.81
C ILE A 596 22.89 7.99 13.71
N ARG A 597 23.21 8.58 14.88
CA ARG A 597 22.20 9.23 15.75
C ARG A 597 21.43 10.34 15.02
N GLN A 598 22.13 11.09 14.17
CA GLN A 598 21.58 12.13 13.29
C GLN A 598 20.67 11.54 12.22
N MET A 599 21.09 10.47 11.52
CA MET A 599 20.30 9.78 10.49
C MET A 599 18.97 9.23 11.05
N VAL A 600 19.00 8.73 12.29
CA VAL A 600 17.82 8.24 13.01
C VAL A 600 16.97 9.38 13.57
N ASN A 601 17.46 10.62 13.49
CA ASN A 601 16.81 11.82 14.00
C ASN A 601 16.48 11.71 15.50
N ILE A 602 17.50 11.39 16.32
CA ILE A 602 17.34 11.11 17.76
C ILE A 602 16.71 12.27 18.55
N ASN A 603 16.90 13.51 18.08
CA ASN A 603 16.37 14.71 18.70
C ASN A 603 14.93 15.03 18.28
N SER A 604 14.35 14.30 17.33
CA SER A 604 12.95 14.50 16.96
C SER A 604 12.00 14.10 18.08
N ASP A 605 10.87 14.80 18.17
CA ASP A 605 9.83 14.51 19.16
C ASP A 605 9.31 13.07 19.04
N LEU A 606 9.15 12.57 17.81
CA LEU A 606 8.77 11.18 17.55
C LEU A 606 9.75 10.21 18.23
N MET A 607 11.05 10.45 18.10
CA MET A 607 12.06 9.56 18.62
C MET A 607 12.21 9.68 20.15
N ARG A 608 12.14 10.90 20.68
CA ARG A 608 12.10 11.16 22.13
C ARG A 608 10.87 10.54 22.77
N GLY A 609 9.70 10.62 22.14
CA GLY A 609 8.46 10.01 22.60
C GLY A 609 8.53 8.48 22.57
N THR A 610 9.10 7.92 21.50
CA THR A 610 9.39 6.48 21.40
C THR A 610 10.34 6.03 22.52
N LYS A 611 11.42 6.78 22.78
CA LYS A 611 12.34 6.52 23.89
C LYS A 611 11.62 6.56 25.24
N LEU A 612 10.73 7.54 25.47
CA LEU A 612 9.96 7.65 26.71
C LEU A 612 9.07 6.42 26.95
N ILE A 613 8.37 5.93 25.91
CA ILE A 613 7.53 4.72 25.99
C ILE A 613 8.37 3.49 26.32
N LEU A 614 9.48 3.31 25.60
CA LEU A 614 10.29 2.12 25.71
C LEU A 614 11.15 2.11 26.99
N SER A 615 11.48 3.28 27.54
CA SER A 615 12.25 3.42 28.79
C SER A 615 11.41 3.22 30.04
N ASP A 616 10.08 3.24 29.97
CA ASP A 616 9.21 2.99 31.12
C ASP A 616 9.59 1.65 31.78
N SER A 617 9.55 1.55 33.10
CA SER A 617 9.76 0.27 33.79
C SER A 617 8.56 -0.67 33.63
N LYS A 618 7.37 -0.10 33.38
CA LYS A 618 6.12 -0.85 33.28
C LYS A 618 6.03 -1.58 31.94
N PHE A 619 5.37 -2.73 31.98
CA PHE A 619 4.99 -3.48 30.79
C PHE A 619 3.67 -2.93 30.25
N THR A 620 3.75 -1.94 29.37
CA THR A 620 2.58 -1.26 28.79
C THR A 620 2.28 -1.81 27.39
N LEU A 621 1.01 -1.78 27.00
CA LEU A 621 0.60 -2.16 25.64
C LEU A 621 1.26 -1.27 24.57
N ALA A 622 1.56 -0.01 24.89
CA ALA A 622 2.30 0.91 24.01
C ALA A 622 3.69 0.35 23.68
N LYS A 623 4.44 -0.08 24.70
CA LYS A 623 5.77 -0.69 24.51
C LYS A 623 5.70 -1.96 23.66
N VAL A 624 4.77 -2.86 23.98
CA VAL A 624 4.57 -4.10 23.20
C VAL A 624 4.23 -3.78 21.74
N SER A 625 3.34 -2.81 21.51
CA SER A 625 2.93 -2.45 20.15
C SER A 625 4.10 -1.94 19.32
N ILE A 626 4.99 -1.12 19.90
CA ILE A 626 6.18 -0.63 19.22
C ILE A 626 7.15 -1.78 18.92
N LEU A 627 7.43 -2.63 19.91
CA LEU A 627 8.43 -3.70 19.80
C LEU A 627 8.00 -4.86 18.88
N CYS A 628 6.70 -5.17 18.82
CA CYS A 628 6.16 -6.22 17.95
C CYS A 628 5.65 -5.69 16.61
N GLY A 629 5.26 -4.41 16.54
CA GLY A 629 4.76 -3.80 15.31
C GLY A 629 5.86 -3.26 14.40
N GLY A 630 6.95 -2.75 14.98
CA GLY A 630 8.05 -2.20 14.20
C GLY A 630 8.81 -3.27 13.39
N PRO A 631 9.46 -2.89 12.27
CA PRO A 631 10.32 -3.81 11.54
C PRO A 631 11.47 -4.27 12.43
N ASP A 632 11.75 -5.58 12.40
CA ASP A 632 12.56 -6.28 13.38
C ASP A 632 13.96 -5.70 13.61
N TRP A 633 14.73 -5.60 12.52
CA TRP A 633 16.08 -5.06 12.54
C TRP A 633 16.13 -3.60 13.00
N PRO A 634 15.44 -2.65 12.34
CA PRO A 634 15.55 -1.24 12.71
C PRO A 634 15.02 -0.97 14.12
N THR A 635 13.97 -1.67 14.57
CA THR A 635 13.42 -1.46 15.93
C THR A 635 14.41 -1.90 17.01
N SER A 636 15.05 -3.06 16.86
CA SER A 636 15.98 -3.59 17.86
C SER A 636 17.31 -2.82 17.86
N VAL A 637 17.83 -2.46 16.67
CA VAL A 637 19.01 -1.59 16.54
C VAL A 637 18.72 -0.22 17.15
N LEU A 638 17.53 0.35 16.89
CA LEU A 638 17.10 1.61 17.46
C LEU A 638 17.05 1.57 18.98
N CYS A 639 16.54 0.48 19.58
CA CYS A 639 16.58 0.30 21.03
C CYS A 639 18.01 0.39 21.60
N GLY A 640 19.00 -0.08 20.82
CA GLY A 640 20.41 0.03 21.16
C GLY A 640 20.95 1.45 21.02
N ILE A 641 20.57 2.15 19.95
CA ILE A 641 20.93 3.56 19.69
C ILE A 641 20.38 4.46 20.80
N LEU A 642 19.16 4.21 21.27
CA LEU A 642 18.50 4.95 22.35
C LEU A 642 19.04 4.62 23.75
N GLY A 643 19.92 3.61 23.86
CA GLY A 643 20.53 3.20 25.13
C GLY A 643 19.57 2.47 26.08
N LEU A 644 18.58 1.75 25.55
CA LEU A 644 17.58 1.05 26.37
C LEU A 644 18.16 -0.20 27.06
N ASN A 645 17.58 -0.56 28.19
CA ASN A 645 17.90 -1.80 28.90
C ASN A 645 17.42 -3.02 28.11
N LEU A 646 18.24 -4.09 28.08
CA LEU A 646 17.95 -5.28 27.27
C LEU A 646 16.74 -6.06 27.79
N LEU A 647 16.67 -6.33 29.09
CA LEU A 647 15.63 -7.19 29.66
C LEU A 647 14.20 -6.66 29.45
N PRO A 648 13.90 -5.36 29.70
CA PRO A 648 12.56 -4.83 29.43
C PRO A 648 12.18 -4.88 27.95
N VAL A 649 13.16 -4.71 27.05
CA VAL A 649 12.95 -4.82 25.60
C VAL A 649 12.63 -6.27 25.23
N MET A 650 13.43 -7.24 25.68
CA MET A 650 13.19 -8.66 25.42
C MET A 650 11.82 -9.13 25.95
N VAL A 651 11.46 -8.75 27.18
CA VAL A 651 10.14 -9.07 27.75
C VAL A 651 9.03 -8.38 26.95
N GLY A 652 9.25 -7.12 26.56
CA GLY A 652 8.40 -6.35 25.65
C GLY A 652 8.14 -7.02 24.31
N THR A 653 9.11 -7.78 23.79
CA THR A 653 9.04 -8.51 22.52
C THR A 653 8.39 -9.89 22.65
N LEU A 654 8.25 -10.48 23.84
CA LEU A 654 7.66 -11.83 24.00
C LEU A 654 6.29 -12.02 23.32
N PRO A 655 5.37 -11.03 23.30
CA PRO A 655 4.10 -11.16 22.59
C PRO A 655 4.21 -11.36 21.08
N ILE A 656 5.40 -11.23 20.47
CA ILE A 656 5.65 -11.60 19.07
C ILE A 656 5.26 -13.05 18.76
N ILE A 657 5.14 -13.91 19.79
CA ILE A 657 4.62 -15.26 19.66
C ILE A 657 3.25 -15.31 18.94
N SER A 658 2.42 -14.26 19.06
CA SER A 658 1.15 -14.18 18.34
C SER A 658 1.30 -14.06 16.82
N ILE A 659 2.48 -13.65 16.34
CA ILE A 659 2.84 -13.62 14.92
C ILE A 659 3.61 -14.88 14.54
N ILE A 660 4.50 -15.36 15.41
CA ILE A 660 5.29 -16.59 15.18
C ILE A 660 4.38 -17.80 14.95
N VAL A 661 3.38 -18.02 15.81
CA VAL A 661 2.48 -19.19 15.72
C VAL A 661 1.80 -19.29 14.35
N PRO A 662 1.08 -18.26 13.86
CA PRO A 662 0.48 -18.33 12.55
C PRO A 662 1.53 -18.42 11.43
N SER A 663 2.68 -17.74 11.51
CA SER A 663 3.72 -17.87 10.47
C SER A 663 4.36 -19.27 10.41
N VAL A 664 4.57 -19.93 11.56
CA VAL A 664 5.06 -21.32 11.60
C VAL A 664 4.03 -22.27 10.98
N LEU A 665 2.74 -22.05 11.27
CA LEU A 665 1.66 -22.83 10.66
C LEU A 665 1.56 -22.58 9.16
N THR A 666 1.80 -21.36 8.68
CA THR A 666 1.91 -21.04 7.25
C THR A 666 2.96 -21.93 6.57
N GLY A 667 4.18 -21.98 7.11
CA GLY A 667 5.23 -22.81 6.56
C GLY A 667 4.97 -24.31 6.67
N TYR A 668 4.47 -24.77 7.83
CA TYR A 668 4.13 -26.17 8.04
C TYR A 668 3.10 -26.69 7.03
N PHE A 669 1.96 -26.00 6.92
CA PHE A 669 0.92 -26.38 5.98
C PHE A 669 1.33 -26.09 4.53
N GLY A 670 2.26 -25.16 4.29
CA GLY A 670 2.84 -24.92 2.98
C GLY A 670 3.78 -26.03 2.50
N PHE A 671 4.47 -26.71 3.43
CA PHE A 671 5.42 -27.79 3.12
C PHE A 671 4.83 -29.19 3.15
N MET A 672 3.72 -29.40 3.87
CA MET A 672 3.13 -30.74 3.99
C MET A 672 2.79 -31.36 2.62
N ASN A 673 3.72 -32.19 2.15
CA ASN A 673 3.55 -33.06 1.00
C ASN A 673 2.71 -34.27 1.42
N GLU A 674 1.40 -34.05 1.52
CA GLU A 674 0.45 -35.14 1.68
C GLU A 674 0.31 -35.86 0.32
N PRO A 675 0.45 -37.20 0.28
CA PRO A 675 0.19 -37.98 -0.94
C PRO A 675 -1.29 -37.91 -1.34
N ASP A 676 -2.14 -37.60 -0.37
CA ASP A 676 -3.55 -37.29 -0.58
C ASP A 676 -3.68 -35.84 -1.07
N GLU A 677 -3.91 -35.68 -2.38
CA GLU A 677 -4.10 -34.38 -3.05
C GLU A 677 -5.19 -33.53 -2.39
N GLU A 678 -6.17 -34.19 -1.76
CA GLU A 678 -7.23 -33.59 -0.96
C GLU A 678 -6.67 -32.80 0.24
N LYS A 679 -5.83 -33.46 1.04
CA LYS A 679 -5.21 -32.87 2.23
C LYS A 679 -4.15 -31.84 1.84
N LYS A 680 -3.45 -32.06 0.73
CA LYS A 680 -2.47 -31.10 0.19
C LYS A 680 -3.11 -29.75 -0.10
N LYS A 681 -4.28 -29.72 -0.76
CA LYS A 681 -5.04 -28.48 -1.01
C LYS A 681 -5.57 -27.85 0.26
N GLN A 682 -6.14 -28.65 1.16
CA GLN A 682 -6.60 -28.18 2.45
C GLN A 682 -5.46 -27.51 3.25
N ASN A 683 -4.27 -28.10 3.23
CA ASN A 683 -3.07 -27.54 3.82
C ASN A 683 -2.68 -26.22 3.14
N GLN A 684 -2.74 -26.10 1.81
CA GLN A 684 -2.52 -24.82 1.14
C GLN A 684 -3.49 -23.72 1.58
N VAL A 685 -4.78 -24.04 1.75
CA VAL A 685 -5.78 -23.09 2.29
C VAL A 685 -5.39 -22.65 3.70
N TYR A 686 -5.03 -23.60 4.56
CA TYR A 686 -4.58 -23.29 5.91
C TYR A 686 -3.33 -22.44 5.92
N SER A 687 -2.35 -22.73 5.06
CA SER A 687 -1.15 -21.93 4.91
C SER A 687 -1.48 -20.47 4.62
N LEU A 688 -2.35 -20.23 3.63
CA LEU A 688 -2.84 -18.89 3.26
C LEU A 688 -3.59 -18.22 4.42
N LEU A 689 -4.51 -18.92 5.09
CA LEU A 689 -5.31 -18.38 6.19
C LEU A 689 -4.43 -17.94 7.36
N PHE A 690 -3.45 -18.78 7.75
CA PHE A 690 -2.51 -18.42 8.80
C PHE A 690 -1.57 -17.29 8.37
N GLY A 691 -1.19 -17.22 7.10
CA GLY A 691 -0.35 -16.12 6.58
C GLY A 691 -1.08 -14.79 6.66
N LEU A 692 -2.35 -14.77 6.26
CA LEU A 692 -3.24 -13.62 6.39
C LEU A 692 -3.44 -13.23 7.86
N LEU A 693 -3.63 -14.20 8.76
CA LEU A 693 -3.77 -13.95 10.19
C LEU A 693 -2.51 -13.31 10.78
N ALA A 694 -1.32 -13.83 10.45
CA ALA A 694 -0.05 -13.24 10.87
C ALA A 694 0.07 -11.78 10.40
N GLY A 695 -0.27 -11.52 9.14
CA GLY A 695 -0.29 -10.18 8.56
C GLY A 695 -1.26 -9.22 9.27
N LEU A 696 -2.49 -9.67 9.54
CA LEU A 696 -3.50 -8.88 10.26
C LEU A 696 -3.01 -8.50 11.67
N ILE A 697 -2.41 -9.44 12.40
CA ILE A 697 -1.85 -9.19 13.73
C ILE A 697 -0.73 -8.15 13.65
N GLN A 698 0.16 -8.24 12.67
CA GLN A 698 1.22 -7.25 12.44
C GLN A 698 0.63 -5.84 12.21
N VAL A 699 -0.39 -5.73 11.37
CA VAL A 699 -1.07 -4.45 11.06
C VAL A 699 -1.69 -3.85 12.32
N VAL A 700 -2.30 -4.68 13.18
CA VAL A 700 -2.86 -4.22 14.46
C VAL A 700 -1.76 -3.64 15.36
N PHE A 701 -0.62 -4.32 15.51
CA PHE A 701 0.48 -3.80 16.33
C PHE A 701 1.06 -2.49 15.78
N ILE A 702 1.31 -2.40 14.48
CA ILE A 702 1.79 -1.16 13.82
C ILE A 702 0.82 0.00 14.07
N SER A 703 -0.46 -0.24 13.84
CA SER A 703 -1.51 0.78 14.01
C SER A 703 -1.60 1.26 15.45
N LYS A 704 -1.48 0.35 16.42
CA LYS A 704 -1.47 0.69 17.84
C LYS A 704 -0.21 1.44 18.23
N ALA A 705 0.96 1.03 17.75
CA ALA A 705 2.22 1.72 18.00
C ALA A 705 2.14 3.20 17.57
N ALA A 706 1.67 3.44 16.33
CA ALA A 706 1.48 4.80 15.82
C ALA A 706 0.51 5.61 16.67
N SER A 707 -0.63 5.01 17.07
CA SER A 707 -1.60 5.69 17.93
C SER A 707 -1.04 6.04 19.30
N PHE A 708 -0.27 5.15 19.93
CA PHE A 708 0.28 5.39 21.26
C PHE A 708 1.40 6.44 21.26
N ILE A 709 2.27 6.41 20.24
CA ILE A 709 3.30 7.44 20.08
C ILE A 709 2.64 8.81 19.98
N GLU A 710 1.60 8.94 19.16
CA GLU A 710 0.89 10.22 19.02
C GLU A 710 0.19 10.66 20.31
N THR A 711 -0.51 9.75 20.99
CA THR A 711 -1.13 10.05 22.30
C THR A 711 -0.09 10.61 23.27
N ILE A 712 1.13 10.07 23.28
CA ILE A 712 2.20 10.54 24.15
C ILE A 712 2.79 11.88 23.71
N LEU A 713 2.89 12.14 22.42
CA LEU A 713 3.29 13.46 21.91
C LEU A 713 2.30 14.55 22.33
N LYS A 714 1.02 14.23 22.50
CA LYS A 714 -0.01 15.18 22.95
C LYS A 714 -0.11 15.28 24.47
N GLU A 715 -0.24 14.14 25.16
CA GLU A 715 -0.58 14.10 26.59
C GLU A 715 0.64 14.28 27.50
N ARG A 716 1.86 14.00 27.01
CA ARG A 716 3.12 14.05 27.78
C ARG A 716 4.16 14.96 27.12
N ALA A 717 3.71 16.05 26.49
CA ALA A 717 4.60 17.02 25.84
C ALA A 717 5.58 17.66 26.82
N GLU A 718 5.15 17.97 28.05
CA GLU A 718 6.03 18.53 29.09
C GLU A 718 7.17 17.56 29.46
N GLU A 719 6.85 16.28 29.68
CA GLU A 719 7.86 15.24 29.95
C GLU A 719 8.77 15.00 28.74
N LEU A 720 8.27 15.25 27.53
CA LEU A 720 9.05 15.17 26.32
C LEU A 720 10.11 16.28 26.31
N GLU A 721 9.73 17.52 26.65
CA GLU A 721 10.63 18.68 26.74
C GLU A 721 11.77 18.45 27.74
N ASP A 722 11.49 17.76 28.85
CA ASP A 722 12.48 17.40 29.87
C ASP A 722 13.56 16.41 29.39
N ILE A 723 13.33 15.67 28.29
CA ILE A 723 14.34 14.74 27.76
C ILE A 723 15.50 15.55 27.17
N PRO A 724 16.74 15.40 27.67
CA PRO A 724 17.86 16.21 27.21
C PRO A 724 18.13 16.01 25.71
N ILE A 725 18.41 17.11 25.01
CA ILE A 725 18.79 17.12 23.60
C ILE A 725 20.23 16.60 23.48
N ASP A 726 20.47 15.77 22.47
CA ASP A 726 21.81 15.32 22.11
C ASP A 726 22.56 16.48 21.41
N GLU A 727 23.36 17.22 22.19
CA GLU A 727 24.07 18.41 21.73
C GLU A 727 25.05 18.10 20.58
N ASP A 728 25.67 16.92 20.55
CA ASP A 728 26.55 16.55 19.44
C ASP A 728 25.78 16.46 18.12
N VAL A 729 24.59 15.86 18.18
CA VAL A 729 23.71 15.70 17.02
C VAL A 729 23.12 17.04 16.61
N LYS A 730 22.70 17.87 17.58
CA LYS A 730 22.20 19.22 17.31
C LYS A 730 23.27 20.07 16.61
N ASN A 731 24.50 20.07 17.13
CA ASN A 731 25.62 20.77 16.50
C ASN A 731 25.93 20.24 15.09
N ALA A 732 25.78 18.94 14.86
CA ALA A 732 25.94 18.34 13.54
C ALA A 732 24.78 18.71 12.58
N ASP A 733 23.54 18.75 13.09
CA ASP A 733 22.34 19.16 12.36
C ASP A 733 22.41 20.62 11.97
N ASP A 734 22.83 21.51 12.86
CA ASP A 734 22.97 22.93 12.59
C ASP A 734 24.02 23.19 11.49
N LYS A 735 25.16 22.50 11.55
CA LYS A 735 26.20 22.56 10.50
C LYS A 735 25.73 21.97 9.16
N GLU A 736 25.02 20.84 9.21
CA GLU A 736 24.52 20.20 8.00
C GLU A 736 23.38 21.01 7.39
N LYS A 737 22.56 21.70 8.20
CA LYS A 737 21.48 22.57 7.75
C LYS A 737 22.03 23.71 6.90
N GLU A 738 23.08 24.39 7.35
CA GLU A 738 23.76 25.44 6.58
C GLU A 738 24.27 24.90 5.23
N THR A 739 24.93 23.73 5.25
CA THR A 739 25.44 23.09 4.03
C THR A 739 24.30 22.65 3.10
N LYS A 740 23.20 22.13 3.66
CA LYS A 740 22.01 21.69 2.92
C LYS A 740 21.29 22.87 2.28
N GLU A 741 21.17 24.00 2.96
CA GLU A 741 20.56 25.21 2.41
C GLU A 741 21.35 25.72 1.19
N ILE A 742 22.68 25.77 1.28
CA ILE A 742 23.55 26.11 0.15
C ILE A 742 23.45 25.07 -0.97
N LEU A 743 23.48 23.78 -0.63
CA LEU A 743 23.36 22.71 -1.61
C LEU A 743 22.00 22.74 -2.32
N LEU A 744 20.92 23.05 -1.60
CA LEU A 744 19.58 23.24 -2.18
C LEU A 744 19.58 24.43 -3.14
N GLU A 745 20.19 25.56 -2.77
CA GLU A 745 20.29 26.75 -3.63
C GLU A 745 21.04 26.44 -4.95
N VAL A 746 22.20 25.79 -4.83
CA VAL A 746 23.05 25.43 -5.98
C VAL A 746 22.43 24.31 -6.83
N SER A 747 21.60 23.46 -6.22
CA SER A 747 20.92 22.37 -6.90
C SER A 747 19.51 22.71 -7.40
N ARG A 748 19.04 23.96 -7.23
CA ARG A 748 17.76 24.42 -7.79
C ARG A 748 17.73 24.18 -9.29
N TRP A 749 16.61 23.66 -9.77
CA TRP A 749 16.50 23.28 -11.18
C TRP A 749 16.87 24.43 -12.14
N HIS A 750 16.51 25.66 -11.82
CA HIS A 750 16.79 26.82 -12.66
C HIS A 750 18.28 27.21 -12.70
N SER A 751 19.05 26.99 -11.64
CA SER A 751 20.48 27.31 -11.57
C SER A 751 21.38 26.22 -12.17
N LEU A 752 20.87 25.01 -12.37
CA LEU A 752 21.65 23.92 -12.93
C LEU A 752 22.06 24.18 -14.40
N PRO A 753 23.34 23.94 -14.76
CA PRO A 753 23.78 23.98 -16.15
C PRO A 753 23.15 22.82 -16.95
N LEU A 754 23.02 23.00 -18.26
CA LEU A 754 22.29 22.07 -19.12
C LEU A 754 22.80 20.63 -19.03
N TRP A 755 24.13 20.44 -19.01
CA TRP A 755 24.71 19.09 -18.94
C TRP A 755 24.40 18.37 -17.61
N VAL A 756 24.28 19.10 -16.50
CA VAL A 756 23.90 18.53 -15.19
C VAL A 756 22.42 18.19 -15.17
N LYS A 757 21.57 19.04 -15.76
CA LYS A 757 20.14 18.75 -15.97
C LYS A 757 19.96 17.47 -16.78
N SER A 758 20.70 17.34 -17.89
CA SER A 758 20.69 16.15 -18.74
C SER A 758 21.17 14.91 -17.99
N ALA A 759 22.26 15.00 -17.22
CA ALA A 759 22.74 13.87 -16.41
C ALA A 759 21.71 13.41 -15.38
N LYS A 760 21.07 14.35 -14.69
CA LYS A 760 20.04 14.05 -13.69
C LYS A 760 18.79 13.45 -14.32
N LEU A 761 18.31 14.00 -15.43
CA LEU A 761 17.17 13.44 -16.18
C LEU A 761 17.50 12.04 -16.71
N PHE A 762 18.71 11.84 -17.24
CA PHE A 762 19.19 10.53 -17.69
C PHE A 762 19.21 9.52 -16.54
N SER A 763 19.65 9.93 -15.34
CA SER A 763 19.62 9.09 -14.15
C SER A 763 18.21 8.63 -13.79
N VAL A 764 17.24 9.56 -13.76
CA VAL A 764 15.82 9.26 -13.49
C VAL A 764 15.24 8.31 -14.52
N LEU A 765 15.44 8.58 -15.82
CA LEU A 765 14.88 7.74 -16.88
C LEU A 765 15.44 6.31 -16.85
N ASN A 766 16.73 6.13 -16.53
CA ASN A 766 17.33 4.80 -16.45
C ASN A 766 16.85 4.02 -15.23
N ILE A 767 16.71 4.66 -14.05
CA ILE A 767 16.22 3.94 -12.88
C ILE A 767 14.74 3.62 -12.99
N GLU A 768 13.96 4.49 -13.62
CA GLU A 768 12.56 4.24 -13.92
C GLU A 768 12.41 3.08 -14.91
N ALA A 769 13.20 3.06 -15.98
CA ALA A 769 13.22 1.94 -16.91
C ALA A 769 13.59 0.62 -16.20
N SER A 770 14.65 0.63 -15.38
CA SER A 770 15.05 -0.54 -14.57
C SER A 770 13.93 -1.00 -13.62
N PHE A 771 13.28 -0.07 -12.92
CA PHE A 771 12.16 -0.32 -12.03
C PHE A 771 10.99 -0.99 -12.77
N TYR A 772 10.53 -0.40 -13.89
CA TYR A 772 9.40 -0.94 -14.65
C TYR A 772 9.74 -2.23 -15.38
N THR A 773 10.99 -2.44 -15.82
CA THR A 773 11.41 -3.73 -16.38
C THR A 773 11.23 -4.84 -15.34
N LEU A 774 11.70 -4.65 -14.12
CA LEU A 774 11.55 -5.66 -13.07
C LEU A 774 10.11 -5.80 -12.57
N PHE A 775 9.36 -4.68 -12.50
CA PHE A 775 7.98 -4.67 -12.01
C PHE A 775 7.01 -5.32 -13.00
N LEU A 776 7.09 -4.99 -14.30
CA LEU A 776 6.16 -5.50 -15.32
C LEU A 776 6.60 -6.84 -15.90
N PHE A 777 7.91 -7.09 -15.97
CA PHE A 777 8.49 -8.27 -16.64
C PHE A 777 9.27 -9.14 -15.67
N THR A 778 8.77 -9.35 -14.44
CA THR A 778 9.45 -10.18 -13.42
C THR A 778 9.76 -11.58 -13.94
N ASN A 779 8.79 -12.25 -14.58
CA ASN A 779 8.95 -13.61 -15.12
C ASN A 779 9.96 -13.70 -16.27
N GLU A 780 10.21 -12.59 -16.97
CA GLU A 780 11.20 -12.50 -18.03
C GLU A 780 12.55 -11.95 -17.52
N SER A 781 12.58 -11.41 -16.31
CA SER A 781 13.78 -10.91 -15.64
C SER A 781 14.45 -11.99 -14.79
N PHE A 782 13.67 -12.91 -14.22
CA PHE A 782 14.15 -14.01 -13.38
C PHE A 782 13.57 -15.35 -13.83
N VAL A 783 14.31 -16.43 -13.62
CA VAL A 783 13.76 -17.79 -13.65
C VAL A 783 12.84 -17.97 -12.44
N ASP A 784 11.68 -18.59 -12.63
CA ASP A 784 10.73 -18.85 -11.54
C ASP A 784 11.31 -19.93 -10.61
N PHE A 785 11.98 -19.50 -9.53
CA PHE A 785 12.71 -20.35 -8.59
C PHE A 785 12.11 -20.24 -7.18
N ALA A 786 11.55 -21.34 -6.71
CA ALA A 786 10.95 -21.52 -5.39
C ALA A 786 11.98 -22.11 -4.40
N GLN A 787 11.68 -22.00 -3.10
CA GLN A 787 12.58 -22.44 -2.04
C GLN A 787 12.80 -23.96 -2.02
N ASN A 788 11.87 -24.74 -2.57
CA ASN A 788 11.94 -26.20 -2.64
C ASN A 788 12.54 -26.72 -3.96
N ASP A 789 12.87 -25.85 -4.91
CA ASP A 789 13.48 -26.26 -6.18
C ASP A 789 14.95 -26.64 -5.99
N SER A 790 15.41 -27.65 -6.74
CA SER A 790 16.83 -28.01 -6.77
C SER A 790 17.61 -27.09 -7.72
N ILE A 791 18.81 -26.68 -7.30
CA ILE A 791 19.67 -25.78 -8.10
C ILE A 791 20.20 -26.52 -9.35
N GLU A 792 20.48 -27.82 -9.22
CA GLU A 792 20.99 -28.64 -10.32
C GLU A 792 19.96 -28.80 -11.45
N GLU A 793 18.69 -29.01 -11.12
CA GLU A 793 17.64 -29.27 -12.12
C GLU A 793 17.14 -28.00 -12.81
N LYS A 794 16.97 -26.91 -12.04
CA LYS A 794 16.27 -25.71 -12.52
C LYS A 794 17.19 -24.57 -12.97
N LEU A 795 18.44 -24.56 -12.50
CA LEU A 795 19.43 -23.52 -12.80
C LEU A 795 20.68 -24.06 -13.50
N ASP A 796 20.67 -25.32 -13.98
CA ASP A 796 21.81 -25.99 -14.61
C ASP A 796 23.11 -25.89 -13.77
N ALA A 797 22.97 -25.93 -12.44
CA ALA A 797 24.05 -25.74 -11.46
C ALA A 797 24.78 -24.37 -11.50
N ASP A 798 24.27 -23.37 -12.22
CA ASP A 798 24.81 -22.00 -12.23
C ASP A 798 23.83 -21.00 -11.59
N VAL A 799 24.20 -20.45 -10.43
CA VAL A 799 23.39 -19.46 -9.71
C VAL A 799 23.20 -18.16 -10.52
N LEU A 800 24.07 -17.85 -11.49
CA LEU A 800 23.91 -16.69 -12.36
C LEU A 800 22.83 -16.88 -13.43
N SER A 801 22.46 -18.12 -13.76
CA SER A 801 21.39 -18.44 -14.71
C SER A 801 20.00 -18.00 -14.20
N LEU A 802 19.88 -17.73 -12.90
CA LEU A 802 18.68 -17.16 -12.28
C LEU A 802 18.25 -15.85 -12.97
N VAL A 803 19.21 -15.03 -13.41
CA VAL A 803 18.94 -13.74 -14.04
C VAL A 803 18.87 -13.91 -15.55
N LYS A 804 17.66 -13.73 -16.10
CA LYS A 804 17.39 -13.76 -17.54
C LYS A 804 17.89 -12.47 -18.23
N PRO A 805 17.94 -12.42 -19.58
CA PRO A 805 18.47 -11.26 -20.30
C PRO A 805 17.83 -9.90 -19.93
N LEU A 806 16.51 -9.84 -19.67
CA LEU A 806 15.88 -8.58 -19.23
C LEU A 806 16.33 -8.16 -17.83
N GLY A 807 16.63 -9.11 -16.94
CA GLY A 807 17.19 -8.84 -15.62
C GLY A 807 18.57 -8.18 -15.73
N TRP A 808 19.43 -8.68 -16.62
CA TRP A 808 20.74 -8.06 -16.91
C TRP A 808 20.62 -6.66 -17.51
N ILE A 809 19.66 -6.44 -18.42
CA ILE A 809 19.37 -5.11 -18.97
C ILE A 809 18.93 -4.16 -17.85
N SER A 810 18.07 -4.61 -16.95
CA SER A 810 17.65 -3.80 -15.79
C SER A 810 18.83 -3.46 -14.88
N LEU A 811 19.72 -4.43 -14.58
CA LEU A 811 20.90 -4.18 -13.75
C LEU A 811 21.87 -3.19 -14.40
N PHE A 812 22.02 -3.27 -15.73
CA PHE A 812 22.81 -2.29 -16.49
C PHE A 812 22.22 -0.88 -16.40
N MET A 813 20.90 -0.72 -16.58
CA MET A 813 20.21 0.56 -16.43
C MET A 813 20.33 1.11 -15.00
N PHE A 814 20.20 0.25 -13.99
CA PHE A 814 20.46 0.60 -12.59
C PHE A 814 21.89 1.11 -12.38
N GLY A 815 22.88 0.46 -12.97
CA GLY A 815 24.29 0.88 -12.94
C GLY A 815 24.51 2.25 -13.59
N LEU A 816 23.93 2.47 -14.77
CA LEU A 816 23.98 3.77 -15.47
C LEU A 816 23.33 4.89 -14.65
N SER A 817 22.18 4.61 -14.05
CA SER A 817 21.50 5.58 -13.19
C SER A 817 22.36 5.93 -11.97
N SER A 818 22.90 4.92 -11.29
CA SER A 818 23.76 5.08 -10.12
C SER A 818 24.98 5.94 -10.44
N PHE A 819 25.66 5.63 -11.54
CA PHE A 819 26.82 6.38 -12.00
C PHE A 819 26.48 7.85 -12.31
N SER A 820 25.38 8.10 -13.02
CA SER A 820 24.94 9.47 -13.33
C SER A 820 24.54 10.27 -12.09
N CYS A 821 23.87 9.62 -11.12
CA CYS A 821 23.55 10.22 -9.82
C CYS A 821 24.81 10.59 -9.03
N ILE A 822 25.83 9.72 -9.07
CA ILE A 822 27.14 9.99 -8.43
C ILE A 822 27.82 11.22 -9.07
N ILE A 823 27.83 11.32 -10.41
CA ILE A 823 28.35 12.51 -11.12
C ILE A 823 27.63 13.78 -10.67
N PHE A 824 26.30 13.75 -10.62
CA PHE A 824 25.49 14.88 -10.16
C PHE A 824 25.87 15.31 -8.74
N LYS A 825 25.99 14.36 -7.81
CA LYS A 825 26.35 14.65 -6.41
C LYS A 825 27.75 15.21 -6.27
N PHE A 826 28.72 14.68 -7.01
CA PHE A 826 30.08 15.22 -6.99
C PHE A 826 30.12 16.66 -7.51
N TRP A 827 29.39 16.95 -8.58
CA TRP A 827 29.25 18.30 -9.10
C TRP A 827 28.59 19.23 -8.07
N ALA A 828 27.44 18.84 -7.51
CA ALA A 828 26.70 19.65 -6.55
C ALA A 828 27.52 19.97 -5.29
N LYS A 829 28.25 18.97 -4.76
CA LYS A 829 29.15 19.18 -3.61
C LYS A 829 30.30 20.13 -3.94
N LYS A 830 30.92 19.98 -5.12
CA LYS A 830 32.02 20.86 -5.54
C LYS A 830 31.54 22.30 -5.69
N GLU A 831 30.35 22.50 -6.24
CA GLU A 831 29.81 23.83 -6.47
C GLU A 831 29.34 24.49 -5.16
N ALA A 832 28.69 23.73 -4.27
CA ALA A 832 28.37 24.20 -2.92
C ALA A 832 29.62 24.61 -2.12
N ALA A 833 30.71 23.84 -2.22
CA ALA A 833 31.97 24.17 -1.54
C ALA A 833 32.59 25.48 -2.06
N LYS A 834 32.49 25.79 -3.35
CA LYS A 834 32.95 27.07 -3.89
C LYS A 834 32.15 28.25 -3.36
N VAL A 835 30.82 28.10 -3.31
CA VAL A 835 29.94 29.15 -2.77
C VAL A 835 30.25 29.40 -1.30
N LEU A 836 30.45 28.33 -0.53
CA LEU A 836 30.82 28.41 0.89
C LEU A 836 32.17 29.12 1.09
N LEU A 837 33.21 28.77 0.33
CA LEU A 837 34.50 29.49 0.37
C LEU A 837 34.36 30.99 0.07
N ASN A 838 33.58 31.35 -0.95
CA ASN A 838 33.35 32.75 -1.28
C ASN A 838 32.62 33.52 -0.16
N ILE A 839 31.70 32.86 0.56
CA ILE A 839 31.01 33.46 1.71
C ILE A 839 32.02 33.72 2.84
N TYR A 840 32.84 32.73 3.20
CA TYR A 840 33.87 32.89 4.23
C TYR A 840 34.89 34.00 3.89
N ASP A 841 35.37 34.04 2.65
CA ASP A 841 36.29 35.09 2.20
C ASP A 841 35.64 36.50 2.30
N SER A 842 34.33 36.60 2.04
CA SER A 842 33.60 37.87 2.13
C SER A 842 33.35 38.32 3.58
N GLU A 843 33.06 37.38 4.48
CA GLU A 843 32.91 37.67 5.91
C GLU A 843 34.23 38.11 6.53
N GLU A 844 35.33 37.43 6.20
CA GLU A 844 36.67 37.81 6.67
C GLU A 844 37.04 39.24 6.21
N GLN A 845 36.78 39.58 4.95
CA GLN A 845 36.99 40.94 4.44
C GLN A 845 36.13 41.99 5.16
N SER A 846 34.88 41.67 5.50
CA SER A 846 33.99 42.58 6.23
C SER A 846 34.45 42.81 7.68
N LEU A 847 34.95 41.77 8.35
CA LEU A 847 35.51 41.87 9.70
C LEU A 847 36.78 42.72 9.71
N VAL A 848 37.67 42.52 8.73
CA VAL A 848 38.88 43.34 8.55
C VAL A 848 38.53 44.81 8.29
N GLN A 849 37.52 45.12 7.48
CA GLN A 849 37.05 46.50 7.27
C GLN A 849 36.44 47.12 8.53
N SER A 850 35.68 46.35 9.32
CA SER A 850 35.09 46.84 10.57
C SER A 850 36.13 47.10 11.66
N ASN A 851 37.20 46.31 11.72
CA ASN A 851 38.31 46.52 12.67
C ASN A 851 39.22 47.68 12.26
N HIS A 852 39.17 48.15 11.00
CA HIS A 852 39.90 49.33 10.55
C HIS A 852 39.11 50.64 10.71
N SER A 853 37.81 50.58 10.99
CA SER A 853 36.96 51.75 11.23
C SER A 853 36.70 52.05 12.72
N VAL A 854 37.12 51.16 13.61
CA VAL A 854 37.23 51.35 15.07
C VAL A 854 38.65 51.79 15.41
#